data_AF-E6V3X7-F1
#
_entry.id   AF-E6V3X7-F1
#
_cell.length_a   1.000
_cell.length_b   1.000
_cell.length_c   1.000
_cell.angle_alpha   90.00
_cell.angle_beta   90.00
_cell.angle_gamma   90.00
#
_symmetry.space_group_name_H-M   'P 1'
#
loop_
_entity.id
_entity.type
_entity.pdbx_description
1 polymer ?
#
loop_
_entity_poly.entity_id
_entity_poly.type
_entity_poly.pdbx_seq_one_letter_code
_entity_poly.pdbx_strand_id
1 'polypeptide(L)'
;MCPVLNFYDPYFRQQLTAQASLHAAAEATASAYLDGKPKLRGKYKVTSAERDIDFWSSRFFEELPSEVWGSDLMVLALARYFAQERVANVDLLARIATDSPSALRNAVRYSGLVLCQHSPRRTDFDQIAGAHPEVAELCKVLDVFELAHRDRLTALEHARSALRELTPFDLLIHASLHAFEHILPHSLAPSPRSDGAASADEVTWHAINDILLWKLATAPESALKLHEADIGRSLGEHLAPLLSPSSTAQSVVAHEMRAAFGALLEAQIELNEFVSLSADAFSYDDGIRFVRNGAVLEIEEMEPVARAPWSRDGRKLARLHEYWFYRALDEFAGSEIATHTIGRPENHEANRLAYIRAMRTRLQLTEVYGVADTVTTDAGDSVDLFQALLSLELMSAFFLHDFIGEYVKHLDDSADWVTALEKLIVGGFGQTLENRLPLTWSDREAKISRITGWTVSSKTPQGSPRMAARILDFWTSDWALLAAQVRNSQAGLRPELFERPILKFGQRLVQLPWLVGMQNNSTAAINNLRRLGARRGEAREETQRIETRLGTALEARGFKVMLNWHPPTETHGNAGEVDLICARDGTVFVIEVKSTFVRKSQRDAWLHATTTLRRAGQQLQRKVAAVLEALARGGELAGCLGLELTGSVPPIHGWIVDTSIERDHERFSGFLKLSLEELLIALRDDSESPRLSWRPIGLSQAAILAV
;
A
#
# COMPACT_ATOMS: atom_id res chain seq x y z
N MET A 1 5.65 -26.29 38.97
CA MET A 1 5.76 -25.71 37.61
C MET A 1 7.24 -25.58 37.30
N CYS A 2 7.76 -26.25 36.26
CA CYS A 2 9.12 -25.96 35.80
C CYS A 2 9.18 -24.48 35.39
N PRO A 3 10.26 -23.75 35.71
CA PRO A 3 10.43 -22.40 35.19
C PRO A 3 10.35 -22.48 33.67
N VAL A 4 9.47 -21.70 33.08
CA VAL A 4 9.35 -21.59 31.63
C VAL A 4 10.69 -21.06 31.14
N LEU A 5 11.49 -21.91 30.49
CA LEU A 5 12.80 -21.49 29.98
C LEU A 5 12.60 -20.40 28.92
N ASN A 6 13.28 -19.27 29.13
CA ASN A 6 13.45 -18.22 28.14
C ASN A 6 14.02 -18.84 26.85
N PHE A 7 13.38 -18.62 25.70
CA PHE A 7 13.85 -19.15 24.41
C PHE A 7 15.17 -18.50 23.96
N TYR A 8 15.39 -17.22 24.26
CA TYR A 8 16.46 -16.43 23.65
C TYR A 8 17.81 -16.65 24.31
N ASP A 9 17.89 -16.90 25.63
CA ASP A 9 19.19 -17.17 26.29
C ASP A 9 19.85 -18.46 25.74
N PRO A 10 19.17 -19.62 25.65
CA PRO A 10 19.73 -20.81 25.03
C PRO A 10 20.03 -20.62 23.53
N TYR A 11 19.16 -19.89 22.81
CA TYR A 11 19.37 -19.62 21.39
C TYR A 11 20.63 -18.76 21.17
N PHE A 12 20.84 -17.72 21.96
CA PHE A 12 22.05 -16.89 21.93
C PHE A 12 23.31 -17.73 22.18
N ARG A 13 23.31 -18.59 23.22
CA ARG A 13 24.44 -19.50 23.50
C ARG A 13 24.74 -20.47 22.36
N GLN A 14 23.69 -20.97 21.70
CA GLN A 14 23.85 -21.81 20.52
C GLN A 14 24.49 -21.02 19.36
N GLN A 15 24.02 -19.80 19.09
CA GLN A 15 24.59 -18.95 18.03
C GLN A 15 26.03 -18.54 18.34
N LEU A 16 26.37 -18.27 19.61
CA LEU A 16 27.73 -17.95 20.02
C LEU A 16 28.70 -19.09 19.74
N THR A 17 28.29 -20.33 20.05
CA THR A 17 29.06 -21.54 19.73
C THR A 17 29.23 -21.73 18.22
N ALA A 18 28.19 -21.42 17.43
CA ALA A 18 28.19 -21.64 15.98
C ALA A 18 28.95 -20.56 15.19
N GLN A 19 28.89 -19.30 15.61
CA GLN A 19 29.40 -18.16 14.84
C GLN A 19 30.74 -17.62 15.36
N ALA A 20 31.19 -18.07 16.53
CA ALA A 20 32.44 -17.65 17.20
C ALA A 20 32.59 -16.11 17.39
N SER A 21 31.49 -15.37 17.28
CA SER A 21 31.43 -13.91 17.46
C SER A 21 30.22 -13.56 18.33
N LEU A 22 30.48 -12.78 19.36
CA LEU A 22 29.45 -12.28 20.27
C LEU A 22 28.49 -11.33 19.54
N HIS A 23 29.03 -10.46 18.68
CA HIS A 23 28.24 -9.56 17.84
C HIS A 23 27.28 -10.33 16.94
N ALA A 24 27.80 -11.31 16.19
CA ALA A 24 26.99 -12.08 15.24
C ALA A 24 25.93 -12.95 15.94
N ALA A 25 26.24 -13.49 17.11
CA ALA A 25 25.27 -14.21 17.94
C ALA A 25 24.14 -13.31 18.46
N ALA A 26 24.45 -12.07 18.86
CA ALA A 26 23.46 -11.09 19.28
C ALA A 26 22.54 -10.72 18.11
N GLU A 27 23.10 -10.42 16.94
CA GLU A 27 22.34 -10.10 15.72
C GLU A 27 21.41 -11.24 15.29
N ALA A 28 21.89 -12.49 15.32
CA ALA A 28 21.06 -13.66 15.02
C ALA A 28 19.90 -13.81 16.00
N THR A 29 20.13 -13.52 17.29
CA THR A 29 19.11 -13.58 18.35
C THR A 29 18.09 -12.45 18.20
N ALA A 30 18.53 -11.22 17.95
CA ALA A 30 17.66 -10.08 17.65
C ALA A 30 16.83 -10.33 16.39
N SER A 31 17.44 -10.89 15.35
CA SER A 31 16.71 -11.29 14.13
C SER A 31 15.62 -12.33 14.43
N ALA A 32 15.89 -13.32 15.28
CA ALA A 32 14.89 -14.30 15.68
C ALA A 32 13.71 -13.63 16.42
N TYR A 33 13.98 -12.68 17.30
CA TYR A 33 12.96 -11.87 17.97
C TYR A 33 12.12 -11.04 16.98
N LEU A 34 12.77 -10.32 16.06
CA LEU A 34 12.12 -9.54 14.99
C LEU A 34 11.30 -10.43 14.02
N ASP A 35 11.69 -11.70 13.87
CA ASP A 35 10.95 -12.69 13.09
C ASP A 35 9.76 -13.31 13.83
N GLY A 36 9.54 -12.92 15.08
CA GLY A 36 8.48 -13.46 15.92
C GLY A 36 8.72 -14.92 16.31
N LYS A 37 9.99 -15.35 16.40
CA LYS A 37 10.35 -16.67 16.94
C LYS A 37 10.45 -16.60 18.47
N PRO A 38 10.08 -17.66 19.20
CA PRO A 38 9.47 -18.87 18.69
C PRO A 38 8.00 -18.62 18.31
N LYS A 39 7.54 -19.31 17.26
CA LYS A 39 6.12 -19.25 16.84
C LYS A 39 5.23 -20.05 17.80
N LEU A 40 5.76 -21.17 18.29
CA LEU A 40 5.08 -22.11 19.16
C LEU A 40 5.95 -22.42 20.39
N ARG A 41 5.30 -22.65 21.53
CA ARG A 41 5.89 -23.24 22.73
C ARG A 41 5.14 -24.55 22.99
N GLY A 42 5.76 -25.67 22.64
CA GLY A 42 5.04 -26.94 22.51
C GLY A 42 3.94 -26.84 21.44
N LYS A 43 2.68 -27.03 21.84
CA LYS A 43 1.50 -26.90 20.95
C LYS A 43 0.87 -25.50 20.94
N TYR A 44 1.31 -24.60 21.83
CA TYR A 44 0.68 -23.29 22.02
C TYR A 44 1.34 -22.21 21.16
N LYS A 45 0.53 -21.35 20.54
CA LYS A 45 1.01 -20.18 19.81
C LYS A 45 1.49 -19.12 20.80
N VAL A 46 2.73 -18.67 20.62
CA VAL A 46 3.31 -17.61 21.45
C VAL A 46 2.82 -16.26 20.94
N THR A 47 2.33 -15.42 21.85
CA THR A 47 1.87 -14.06 21.56
C THR A 47 3.05 -13.10 21.37
N SER A 48 2.80 -11.88 20.85
CA SER A 48 3.86 -10.87 20.78
C SER A 48 4.33 -10.47 22.18
N ALA A 49 3.39 -10.25 23.09
CA ALA A 49 3.68 -9.86 24.47
C ALA A 49 4.57 -10.87 25.19
N GLU A 50 4.32 -12.18 25.04
CA GLU A 50 5.19 -13.21 25.61
C GLU A 50 6.60 -13.19 25.02
N ARG A 51 6.73 -12.94 23.70
CA ARG A 51 8.05 -12.80 23.07
C ARG A 51 8.80 -11.56 23.56
N ASP A 52 8.09 -10.46 23.77
CA ASP A 52 8.67 -9.23 24.29
C ASP A 52 9.18 -9.45 25.72
N ILE A 53 8.40 -10.13 26.57
CA ILE A 53 8.81 -10.56 27.92
C ILE A 53 10.04 -11.45 27.89
N ASP A 54 10.00 -12.55 27.12
CA ASP A 54 11.11 -13.48 27.02
C ASP A 54 12.40 -12.78 26.53
N PHE A 55 12.32 -11.98 25.46
CA PHE A 55 13.51 -11.35 24.87
C PHE A 55 14.10 -10.28 25.78
N TRP A 56 13.31 -9.32 26.26
CA TRP A 56 13.83 -8.18 27.02
C TRP A 56 14.22 -8.49 28.46
N SER A 57 13.87 -9.68 28.95
CA SER A 57 14.29 -10.22 30.25
C SER A 57 15.52 -11.15 30.15
N SER A 58 16.12 -11.28 28.96
CA SER A 58 17.29 -12.13 28.74
C SER A 58 18.55 -11.60 29.43
N ARG A 59 19.32 -12.51 30.02
CA ARG A 59 20.55 -12.18 30.76
C ARG A 59 21.72 -11.88 29.85
N PHE A 60 21.71 -12.41 28.62
CA PHE A 60 22.84 -12.21 27.70
C PHE A 60 23.09 -10.73 27.37
N PHE A 61 22.10 -9.84 27.55
CA PHE A 61 22.33 -8.40 27.40
C PHE A 61 23.42 -7.88 28.33
N GLU A 62 23.56 -8.41 29.54
CA GLU A 62 24.62 -8.01 30.48
C GLU A 62 26.02 -8.28 29.91
N GLU A 63 26.15 -9.28 29.05
CA GLU A 63 27.40 -9.71 28.42
C GLU A 63 27.71 -8.97 27.10
N LEU A 64 26.75 -8.21 26.55
CA LEU A 64 26.94 -7.52 25.27
C LEU A 64 27.81 -6.27 25.43
N PRO A 65 28.88 -6.12 24.63
CA PRO A 65 29.63 -4.87 24.57
C PRO A 65 28.82 -3.81 23.79
N SER A 66 29.15 -2.55 24.01
CA SER A 66 28.33 -1.42 23.58
C SER A 66 28.23 -1.26 22.06
N GLU A 67 29.27 -1.66 21.35
CA GLU A 67 29.37 -1.54 19.90
C GLU A 67 28.31 -2.39 19.18
N VAL A 68 27.84 -3.46 19.82
CA VAL A 68 26.79 -4.35 19.28
C VAL A 68 25.48 -3.59 19.03
N TRP A 69 25.17 -2.61 19.89
CA TRP A 69 23.93 -1.85 19.78
C TRP A 69 23.90 -0.92 18.56
N GLY A 70 25.06 -0.64 17.95
CA GLY A 70 25.14 0.16 16.73
C GLY A 70 24.66 -0.57 15.48
N SER A 71 24.40 -1.88 15.53
CA SER A 71 23.96 -2.64 14.37
C SER A 71 22.47 -2.45 14.05
N ASP A 72 22.11 -2.48 12.77
CA ASP A 72 20.72 -2.26 12.31
C ASP A 72 19.72 -3.20 12.98
N LEU A 73 20.08 -4.47 13.17
CA LEU A 73 19.21 -5.47 13.79
C LEU A 73 18.95 -5.16 15.27
N MET A 74 19.97 -4.67 15.99
CA MET A 74 19.85 -4.29 17.38
C MET A 74 19.04 -3.00 17.53
N VAL A 75 19.25 -2.02 16.64
CA VAL A 75 18.44 -0.79 16.57
C VAL A 75 16.97 -1.11 16.27
N LEU A 76 16.68 -2.02 15.33
CA LEU A 76 15.32 -2.46 15.03
C LEU A 76 14.69 -3.21 16.22
N ALA A 77 15.46 -4.02 16.95
CA ALA A 77 14.99 -4.64 18.17
C ALA A 77 14.63 -3.57 19.22
N LEU A 78 15.51 -2.59 19.46
CA LEU A 78 15.23 -1.46 20.35
C LEU A 78 14.02 -0.63 19.89
N ALA A 79 13.83 -0.42 18.59
CA ALA A 79 12.64 0.27 18.08
C ALA A 79 11.37 -0.48 18.48
N ARG A 80 11.39 -1.82 18.43
CA ARG A 80 10.30 -2.65 18.93
C ARG A 80 10.17 -2.62 20.45
N TYR A 81 11.27 -2.48 21.20
CA TYR A 81 11.22 -2.23 22.65
C TYR A 81 10.45 -0.96 22.98
N PHE A 82 10.67 0.14 22.24
CA PHE A 82 9.96 1.40 22.44
C PHE A 82 8.48 1.34 22.02
N ALA A 83 8.12 0.41 21.13
CA ALA A 83 6.76 0.22 20.65
C ALA A 83 5.90 -0.74 21.51
N GLN A 84 6.48 -1.44 22.49
CA GLN A 84 5.76 -2.38 23.38
C GLN A 84 5.55 -1.79 24.77
N GLU A 85 4.55 -2.28 25.51
CA GLU A 85 4.17 -1.73 26.83
C GLU A 85 4.37 -2.71 28.01
N ARG A 86 4.96 -3.87 27.76
CA ARG A 86 4.97 -5.02 28.68
C ARG A 86 6.21 -5.09 29.56
N VAL A 87 7.38 -4.70 29.05
CA VAL A 87 8.67 -4.90 29.71
C VAL A 87 9.43 -3.60 29.81
N ALA A 88 9.96 -3.33 31.00
CA ALA A 88 10.88 -2.25 31.29
C ALA A 88 12.30 -2.74 31.56
N ASN A 89 13.27 -2.00 31.00
CA ASN A 89 14.69 -2.25 31.17
C ASN A 89 15.46 -0.92 31.13
N VAL A 90 15.17 -0.03 32.09
CA VAL A 90 15.73 1.32 32.17
C VAL A 90 17.26 1.29 32.32
N ASP A 91 17.79 0.33 33.08
CA ASP A 91 19.24 0.17 33.27
C ASP A 91 19.96 -0.14 31.96
N LEU A 92 19.36 -0.99 31.12
CA LEU A 92 19.88 -1.26 29.78
C LEU A 92 19.87 0.00 28.92
N LEU A 93 18.78 0.79 28.95
CA LEU A 93 18.71 2.05 28.21
C LEU A 93 19.78 3.04 28.67
N ALA A 94 20.01 3.20 29.98
CA ALA A 94 21.04 4.08 30.51
C ALA A 94 22.45 3.67 30.06
N ARG A 95 22.73 2.37 30.05
CA ARG A 95 24.01 1.85 29.54
C ARG A 95 24.18 2.14 28.04
N ILE A 96 23.16 1.86 27.23
CA ILE A 96 23.23 2.16 25.79
C ILE A 96 23.33 3.67 25.54
N ALA A 97 22.66 4.50 26.35
CA ALA A 97 22.75 5.96 26.25
C ALA A 97 24.14 6.50 26.56
N THR A 98 24.89 5.81 27.43
CA THR A 98 26.28 6.15 27.76
C THR A 98 27.21 5.84 26.58
N ASP A 99 27.08 4.64 26.02
CA ASP A 99 28.10 4.10 25.13
C ASP A 99 27.74 4.24 23.63
N SER A 100 26.45 4.24 23.30
CA SER A 100 25.90 4.21 21.93
C SER A 100 24.62 5.07 21.80
N PRO A 101 24.65 6.38 22.11
CA PRO A 101 23.45 7.24 22.12
C PRO A 101 22.76 7.34 20.75
N SER A 102 23.52 7.23 19.65
CA SER A 102 22.98 7.20 18.29
C SER A 102 22.06 6.01 18.03
N ALA A 103 22.31 4.85 18.65
CA ALA A 103 21.47 3.67 18.54
C ALA A 103 20.10 3.90 19.19
N LEU A 104 20.06 4.52 20.38
CA LEU A 104 18.80 4.90 21.02
C LEU A 104 18.05 5.95 20.22
N ARG A 105 18.75 6.96 19.70
CA ARG A 105 18.14 7.98 18.84
C ARG A 105 17.44 7.33 17.65
N ASN A 106 18.13 6.46 16.92
CA ASN A 106 17.55 5.79 15.76
C ASN A 106 16.41 4.84 16.15
N ALA A 107 16.55 4.11 17.26
CA ALA A 107 15.48 3.24 17.76
C ALA A 107 14.20 4.02 18.12
N VAL A 108 14.34 5.16 18.80
CA VAL A 108 13.22 6.06 19.11
C VAL A 108 12.57 6.58 17.83
N ARG A 109 13.36 7.03 16.85
CA ARG A 109 12.86 7.45 15.53
C ARG A 109 12.01 6.35 14.88
N TYR A 110 12.56 5.13 14.75
CA TYR A 110 11.87 4.03 14.06
C TYR A 110 10.67 3.44 14.82
N SER A 111 10.57 3.67 16.13
CA SER A 111 9.52 3.11 16.98
C SER A 111 8.13 3.72 16.79
N GLY A 112 8.06 4.93 16.21
CA GLY A 112 6.83 5.72 16.16
C GLY A 112 6.47 6.39 17.49
N LEU A 113 7.37 6.39 18.49
CA LEU A 113 7.16 7.01 19.81
C LEU A 113 6.80 8.51 19.71
N VAL A 114 7.22 9.17 18.63
CA VAL A 114 6.87 10.57 18.30
C VAL A 114 5.36 10.84 18.28
N LEU A 115 4.53 9.85 17.94
CA LEU A 115 3.06 9.94 17.96
C LEU A 115 2.42 9.24 19.18
N CYS A 116 3.21 8.54 20.01
CA CYS A 116 2.73 7.67 21.09
C CYS A 116 3.19 8.15 22.47
N GLN A 117 2.80 9.37 22.85
CA GLN A 117 3.34 10.05 24.04
C GLN A 117 2.93 9.40 25.37
N HIS A 118 1.77 8.77 25.41
CA HIS A 118 1.30 8.04 26.61
C HIS A 118 1.96 6.67 26.78
N SER A 119 2.89 6.29 25.89
CA SER A 119 3.62 5.03 26.02
C SER A 119 4.42 5.02 27.33
N PRO A 120 4.37 3.95 28.13
CA PRO A 120 5.25 3.80 29.29
C PRO A 120 6.72 3.75 28.89
N ARG A 121 7.05 3.49 27.60
CA ARG A 121 8.43 3.54 27.11
C ARG A 121 8.93 4.97 26.94
N ARG A 122 8.02 5.93 26.77
CA ARG A 122 8.37 7.36 26.79
C ARG A 122 8.82 7.78 28.19
N THR A 123 8.09 7.37 29.22
CA THR A 123 8.47 7.62 30.62
C THR A 123 9.83 7.04 30.98
N ASP A 124 10.11 5.80 30.59
CA ASP A 124 11.43 5.17 30.81
C ASP A 124 12.56 5.97 30.12
N PHE A 125 12.29 6.50 28.92
CA PHE A 125 13.26 7.31 28.18
C PHE A 125 13.51 8.67 28.83
N ASP A 126 12.46 9.33 29.31
CA ASP A 126 12.57 10.61 30.04
C ASP A 126 13.32 10.42 31.38
N GLN A 127 13.19 9.26 32.04
CA GLN A 127 13.88 8.96 33.29
C GLN A 127 15.42 9.01 33.14
N ILE A 128 15.95 8.55 32.00
CA ILE A 128 17.40 8.54 31.77
C ILE A 128 17.92 9.86 31.20
N ALA A 129 17.05 10.76 30.73
CA ALA A 129 17.43 12.02 30.12
C ALA A 129 18.32 12.90 31.00
N GLY A 130 18.08 12.92 32.32
CA GLY A 130 18.84 13.76 33.26
C GLY A 130 20.34 13.47 33.31
N ALA A 131 20.77 12.25 32.93
CA ALA A 131 22.17 11.84 32.92
C ALA A 131 22.82 11.88 31.53
N HIS A 132 22.02 12.00 30.46
CA HIS A 132 22.49 11.83 29.08
C HIS A 132 22.03 12.99 28.18
N PRO A 133 22.94 13.94 27.84
CA PRO A 133 22.59 15.16 27.10
C PRO A 133 21.91 14.91 25.74
N GLU A 134 22.34 13.92 24.97
CA GLU A 134 21.73 13.57 23.68
C GLU A 134 20.29 13.04 23.84
N VAL A 135 20.04 12.24 24.88
CA VAL A 135 18.71 11.75 25.21
C VAL A 135 17.82 12.91 25.67
N ALA A 136 18.34 13.79 26.54
CA ALA A 136 17.62 14.99 26.96
C ALA A 136 17.24 15.89 25.79
N GLU A 137 18.12 16.04 24.79
CA GLU A 137 17.79 16.82 23.60
C GLU A 137 16.72 16.13 22.75
N LEU A 138 16.79 14.81 22.60
CA LEU A 138 15.76 14.05 21.87
C LEU A 138 14.39 14.13 22.56
N CYS A 139 14.32 14.04 23.90
CA CYS A 139 13.08 14.25 24.66
C CYS A 139 12.44 15.61 24.32
N LYS A 140 13.24 16.69 24.31
CA LYS A 140 12.73 18.02 23.94
C LYS A 140 12.23 18.09 22.51
N VAL A 141 12.89 17.41 21.56
CA VAL A 141 12.40 17.31 20.18
C VAL A 141 11.04 16.62 20.14
N LEU A 142 10.90 15.50 20.86
CA LEU A 142 9.63 14.79 20.95
C LEU A 142 8.53 15.62 21.66
N ASP A 143 8.88 16.48 22.62
CA ASP A 143 7.92 17.40 23.28
C ASP A 143 7.35 18.44 22.30
N VAL A 144 8.18 18.93 21.36
CA VAL A 144 7.71 19.86 20.32
C VAL A 144 6.76 19.15 19.35
N PHE A 145 7.09 17.93 18.93
CA PHE A 145 6.17 17.09 18.16
C PHE A 145 4.88 16.82 18.92
N GLU A 146 4.96 16.60 20.23
CA GLU A 146 3.80 16.36 21.08
C GLU A 146 2.83 17.52 21.09
N LEU A 147 3.34 18.72 21.37
CA LEU A 147 2.54 19.93 21.36
C LEU A 147 1.88 20.12 19.99
N ALA A 148 2.68 20.02 18.91
CA ALA A 148 2.20 20.20 17.54
C ALA A 148 1.11 19.19 17.15
N HIS A 149 1.25 17.92 17.55
CA HIS A 149 0.27 16.88 17.30
C HIS A 149 -1.03 17.13 18.08
N ARG A 150 -0.91 17.47 19.38
CA ARG A 150 -2.05 17.72 20.25
C ARG A 150 -2.88 18.92 19.79
N ASP A 151 -2.23 19.98 19.34
CA ASP A 151 -2.91 21.18 18.84
C ASP A 151 -3.76 20.86 17.60
N ARG A 152 -3.22 20.05 16.68
CA ARG A 152 -3.94 19.58 15.48
C ARG A 152 -5.09 18.64 15.81
N LEU A 153 -4.89 17.71 16.75
CA LEU A 153 -5.97 16.84 17.25
C LEU A 153 -7.09 17.66 17.90
N THR A 154 -6.74 18.71 18.63
CA THR A 154 -7.71 19.61 19.29
C THR A 154 -8.50 20.40 18.25
N ALA A 155 -7.83 20.96 17.24
CA ALA A 155 -8.48 21.66 16.14
C ALA A 155 -9.42 20.73 15.36
N LEU A 156 -8.97 19.51 15.07
CA LEU A 156 -9.77 18.50 14.39
C LEU A 156 -10.99 18.09 15.21
N GLU A 157 -10.86 17.84 16.51
CA GLU A 157 -12.01 17.50 17.36
C GLU A 157 -13.00 18.66 17.49
N HIS A 158 -12.51 19.90 17.52
CA HIS A 158 -13.37 21.08 17.47
C HIS A 158 -14.20 21.12 16.18
N ALA A 159 -13.57 20.94 15.02
CA ALA A 159 -14.27 20.90 13.75
C ALA A 159 -15.24 19.71 13.63
N ARG A 160 -14.85 18.53 14.13
CA ARG A 160 -15.72 17.34 14.22
C ARG A 160 -16.97 17.58 15.06
N SER A 161 -16.86 18.34 16.15
CA SER A 161 -17.98 18.62 17.04
C SER A 161 -19.11 19.37 16.33
N ALA A 162 -18.79 20.28 15.39
CA ALA A 162 -19.77 21.04 14.62
C ALA A 162 -20.61 20.16 13.68
N LEU A 163 -20.09 18.99 13.29
CA LEU A 163 -20.73 18.06 12.34
C LEU A 163 -21.07 16.70 12.98
N ARG A 164 -21.12 16.65 14.31
CA ARG A 164 -21.33 15.41 15.06
C ARG A 164 -22.70 14.77 14.80
N GLU A 165 -23.72 15.59 14.59
CA GLU A 165 -25.11 15.13 14.39
C GLU A 165 -25.39 14.64 12.95
N LEU A 166 -24.52 14.96 11.99
CA LEU A 166 -24.70 14.48 10.61
C LEU A 166 -24.69 12.95 10.55
N THR A 167 -25.28 12.36 9.53
CA THR A 167 -25.10 10.93 9.22
C THR A 167 -23.86 10.73 8.34
N PRO A 168 -23.36 9.50 8.16
CA PRO A 168 -22.34 9.24 7.15
C PRO A 168 -22.81 9.61 5.72
N PHE A 169 -24.10 9.48 5.42
CA PHE A 169 -24.66 9.87 4.12
C PHE A 169 -24.66 11.40 3.93
N ASP A 170 -24.96 12.17 4.98
CA ASP A 170 -24.89 13.64 4.93
C ASP A 170 -23.46 14.12 4.68
N LEU A 171 -22.45 13.48 5.30
CA LEU A 171 -21.05 13.79 5.02
C LEU A 171 -20.65 13.45 3.57
N LEU A 172 -21.23 12.42 2.95
CA LEU A 172 -21.00 12.14 1.53
C LEU A 172 -21.57 13.24 0.63
N ILE A 173 -22.70 13.86 1.00
CA ILE A 173 -23.25 15.03 0.30
C ILE A 173 -22.25 16.18 0.37
N HIS A 174 -21.79 16.54 1.57
CA HIS A 174 -20.84 17.65 1.75
C HIS A 174 -19.48 17.39 1.08
N ALA A 175 -18.95 16.17 1.16
CA ALA A 175 -17.75 15.77 0.45
C ALA A 175 -17.91 15.91 -1.07
N SER A 176 -19.09 15.55 -1.60
CA SER A 176 -19.38 15.71 -3.02
C SER A 176 -19.53 17.17 -3.43
N LEU A 177 -20.22 17.98 -2.62
CA LEU A 177 -20.31 19.43 -2.86
C LEU A 177 -18.92 20.08 -2.89
N HIS A 178 -18.05 19.74 -1.93
CA HIS A 178 -16.68 20.23 -1.90
C HIS A 178 -15.89 19.81 -3.16
N ALA A 179 -16.05 18.56 -3.61
CA ALA A 179 -15.38 18.10 -4.83
C ALA A 179 -15.83 18.87 -6.07
N PHE A 180 -17.13 19.11 -6.23
CA PHE A 180 -17.66 19.89 -7.35
C PHE A 180 -17.19 21.34 -7.33
N GLU A 181 -17.08 21.95 -6.16
CA GLU A 181 -16.66 23.35 -6.01
C GLU A 181 -15.15 23.57 -6.14
N HIS A 182 -14.32 22.67 -5.61
CA HIS A 182 -12.88 22.92 -5.45
C HIS A 182 -11.97 21.97 -6.24
N ILE A 183 -12.41 20.75 -6.52
CA ILE A 183 -11.58 19.73 -7.19
C ILE A 183 -11.87 19.72 -8.70
N LEU A 184 -13.14 19.59 -9.08
CA LEU A 184 -13.54 19.45 -10.49
C LEU A 184 -13.19 20.66 -11.38
N PRO A 185 -13.22 21.93 -10.92
CA PRO A 185 -12.87 23.07 -11.76
C PRO A 185 -11.43 23.04 -12.30
N HIS A 186 -10.55 22.25 -11.68
CA HIS A 186 -9.13 22.19 -12.02
C HIS A 186 -8.72 20.81 -12.53
N SER A 187 -9.60 19.80 -12.44
CA SER A 187 -9.29 18.39 -12.69
C SER A 187 -9.08 18.01 -14.16
N LEU A 188 -9.64 18.80 -15.09
CA LEU A 188 -9.48 18.59 -16.53
C LEU A 188 -8.32 19.40 -17.14
N ALA A 189 -7.68 20.26 -16.35
CA ALA A 189 -6.48 20.96 -16.80
C ALA A 189 -5.30 19.96 -16.86
N PRO A 190 -4.42 20.04 -17.88
CA PRO A 190 -3.21 19.22 -17.90
C PRO A 190 -2.32 19.60 -16.73
N SER A 191 -2.37 18.82 -15.65
CA SER A 191 -1.49 19.01 -14.50
C SER A 191 -0.07 18.56 -14.86
N PRO A 192 0.97 19.38 -14.66
CA PRO A 192 2.34 18.91 -14.76
C PRO A 192 2.53 17.82 -13.71
N ARG A 193 2.72 16.58 -14.16
CA ARG A 193 2.98 15.42 -13.29
C ARG A 193 4.13 15.77 -12.35
N SER A 194 3.82 16.01 -11.08
CA SER A 194 4.82 16.34 -10.07
C SER A 194 5.74 15.13 -9.84
N ASP A 195 6.96 15.42 -9.39
CA ASP A 195 8.04 14.47 -9.08
C ASP A 195 7.69 13.50 -7.92
N GLY A 196 6.70 12.63 -8.11
CA GLY A 196 6.33 11.58 -7.16
C GLY A 196 5.69 12.06 -5.85
N ALA A 197 5.34 13.35 -5.74
CA ALA A 197 4.55 13.87 -4.63
C ALA A 197 3.05 13.65 -4.86
N ALA A 198 2.30 13.35 -3.80
CA ALA A 198 0.85 13.25 -3.89
C ALA A 198 0.27 14.57 -4.45
N SER A 199 -0.70 14.49 -5.35
CA SER A 199 -1.38 15.69 -5.82
C SER A 199 -2.21 16.31 -4.68
N ALA A 200 -2.49 17.62 -4.77
CA ALA A 200 -3.41 18.27 -3.82
C ALA A 200 -4.78 17.56 -3.76
N ASP A 201 -5.22 16.99 -4.89
CA ASP A 201 -6.44 16.19 -4.96
C ASP A 201 -6.32 14.88 -4.16
N GLU A 202 -5.19 14.17 -4.27
CA GLU A 202 -4.95 12.93 -3.51
C GLU A 202 -4.89 13.19 -2.00
N VAL A 203 -4.26 14.29 -1.56
CA VAL A 203 -4.25 14.72 -0.15
C VAL A 203 -5.68 14.94 0.35
N THR A 204 -6.50 15.63 -0.45
CA THR A 204 -7.92 15.89 -0.16
C THR A 204 -8.71 14.58 -0.06
N TRP A 205 -8.51 13.63 -0.99
CA TRP A 205 -9.21 12.35 -0.99
C TRP A 205 -8.90 11.51 0.25
N HIS A 206 -7.63 11.49 0.68
CA HIS A 206 -7.24 10.79 1.89
C HIS A 206 -7.85 11.43 3.15
N ALA A 207 -7.90 12.76 3.23
CA ALA A 207 -8.57 13.44 4.33
C ALA A 207 -10.08 13.15 4.38
N ILE A 208 -10.77 13.15 3.23
CA ILE A 208 -12.17 12.74 3.13
C ILE A 208 -12.37 11.29 3.60
N ASN A 209 -11.48 10.37 3.20
CA ASN A 209 -11.50 8.98 3.66
C ASN A 209 -11.39 8.89 5.19
N ASP A 210 -10.49 9.64 5.81
CA ASP A 210 -10.31 9.61 7.27
C ASP A 210 -11.47 10.24 8.04
N ILE A 211 -12.09 11.30 7.50
CA ILE A 211 -13.33 11.88 8.03
C ILE A 211 -14.47 10.87 7.98
N LEU A 212 -14.62 10.13 6.88
CA LEU A 212 -15.66 9.11 6.76
C LEU A 212 -15.40 7.92 7.69
N LEU A 213 -14.14 7.51 7.86
CA LEU A 213 -13.76 6.48 8.83
C LEU A 213 -14.06 6.91 10.27
N TRP A 214 -13.78 8.17 10.64
CA TRP A 214 -14.21 8.75 11.91
C TRP A 214 -15.72 8.62 12.07
N LYS A 215 -16.48 9.01 11.03
CA LYS A 215 -17.93 8.98 11.11
C LYS A 215 -18.50 7.57 11.24
N LEU A 216 -17.93 6.61 10.54
CA LEU A 216 -18.31 5.19 10.66
C LEU A 216 -18.02 4.63 12.07
N ALA A 217 -16.95 5.12 12.71
CA ALA A 217 -16.61 4.75 14.09
C ALA A 217 -17.64 5.25 15.10
N THR A 218 -18.24 6.42 14.88
CA THR A 218 -19.08 7.10 15.88
C THR A 218 -20.58 7.05 15.60
N ALA A 219 -21.01 6.82 14.35
CA ALA A 219 -22.42 6.84 13.98
C ALA A 219 -23.24 5.71 14.66
N PRO A 220 -24.55 5.87 14.91
CA PRO A 220 -25.38 4.73 15.33
C PRO A 220 -25.56 3.72 14.19
N GLU A 221 -25.81 2.45 14.50
CA GLU A 221 -25.99 1.40 13.47
C GLU A 221 -27.18 1.69 12.55
N SER A 222 -28.22 2.36 13.05
CA SER A 222 -29.37 2.79 12.26
C SER A 222 -28.98 3.71 11.10
N ALA A 223 -27.99 4.59 11.29
CA ALA A 223 -27.50 5.49 10.25
C ALA A 223 -26.72 4.78 9.12
N LEU A 224 -26.43 3.48 9.29
CA LEU A 224 -25.77 2.65 8.28
C LEU A 224 -26.79 1.85 7.42
N LYS A 225 -28.09 1.96 7.73
CA LYS A 225 -29.19 1.31 7.02
C LYS A 225 -30.04 2.38 6.33
N LEU A 226 -29.64 2.74 5.11
CA LEU A 226 -30.23 3.86 4.38
C LEU A 226 -31.55 3.46 3.71
N HIS A 227 -32.63 4.19 3.99
CA HIS A 227 -33.92 4.05 3.31
C HIS A 227 -34.20 5.25 2.40
N GLU A 228 -35.21 5.13 1.54
CA GLU A 228 -35.56 6.20 0.58
C GLU A 228 -35.96 7.51 1.28
N ALA A 229 -36.71 7.40 2.38
CA ALA A 229 -37.10 8.55 3.18
C ALA A 229 -35.91 9.25 3.83
N ASP A 230 -34.85 8.50 4.20
CA ASP A 230 -33.63 9.07 4.76
C ASP A 230 -32.87 9.86 3.69
N ILE A 231 -32.75 9.30 2.48
CA ILE A 231 -32.12 9.97 1.33
C ILE A 231 -32.86 11.28 0.99
N GLY A 232 -34.18 11.23 0.88
CA GLY A 232 -35.00 12.41 0.57
C GLY A 232 -34.84 13.51 1.62
N ARG A 233 -34.77 13.13 2.91
CA ARG A 233 -34.54 14.07 4.01
C ARG A 233 -33.15 14.71 3.90
N SER A 234 -32.09 13.91 3.80
CA SER A 234 -30.72 14.39 3.68
C SER A 234 -30.51 15.32 2.49
N LEU A 235 -31.07 14.98 1.32
CA LEU A 235 -31.01 15.85 0.15
C LEU A 235 -31.80 17.16 0.36
N GLY A 236 -32.99 17.07 0.97
CA GLY A 236 -33.81 18.25 1.29
C GLY A 236 -33.18 19.18 2.32
N GLU A 237 -32.38 18.65 3.25
CA GLU A 237 -31.72 19.41 4.31
C GLU A 237 -30.35 19.96 3.89
N HIS A 238 -29.57 19.22 3.10
CA HIS A 238 -28.17 19.56 2.83
C HIS A 238 -27.86 19.97 1.39
N LEU A 239 -28.69 19.57 0.41
CA LEU A 239 -28.45 19.89 -1.00
C LEU A 239 -29.45 20.91 -1.54
N ALA A 240 -30.75 20.67 -1.36
CA ALA A 240 -31.80 21.52 -1.90
C ALA A 240 -31.71 23.00 -1.47
N PRO A 241 -31.35 23.34 -0.21
CA PRO A 241 -31.26 24.74 0.20
C PRO A 241 -30.11 25.51 -0.45
N LEU A 242 -29.10 24.81 -0.99
CA LEU A 242 -28.01 25.43 -1.75
C LEU A 242 -28.44 25.74 -3.19
N LEU A 243 -29.19 24.83 -3.82
CA LEU A 243 -29.61 24.92 -5.22
C LEU A 243 -30.89 25.76 -5.41
N SER A 244 -31.77 25.78 -4.41
CA SER A 244 -33.07 26.44 -4.53
C SER A 244 -33.59 26.79 -3.13
N PRO A 245 -32.97 27.76 -2.45
CA PRO A 245 -33.32 28.16 -1.10
C PRO A 245 -34.78 28.66 -1.04
N SER A 246 -35.59 28.07 -0.15
CA SER A 246 -36.96 28.56 0.07
C SER A 246 -37.02 29.81 0.97
N SER A 247 -35.90 30.16 1.62
CA SER A 247 -35.73 31.39 2.39
C SER A 247 -34.25 31.77 2.53
N THR A 248 -33.95 33.03 2.82
CA THR A 248 -32.59 33.50 3.10
C THR A 248 -31.97 32.77 4.30
N ALA A 249 -32.75 32.50 5.35
CA ALA A 249 -32.25 31.80 6.53
C ALA A 249 -31.76 30.37 6.20
N GLN A 250 -32.48 29.64 5.34
CA GLN A 250 -32.06 28.31 4.89
C GLN A 250 -30.77 28.35 4.06
N SER A 251 -30.63 29.34 3.18
CA SER A 251 -29.41 29.54 2.41
C SER A 251 -28.20 29.78 3.32
N VAL A 252 -28.35 30.64 4.34
CA VAL A 252 -27.29 30.92 5.32
C VAL A 252 -26.85 29.64 6.04
N VAL A 253 -27.79 28.86 6.56
CA VAL A 253 -27.46 27.59 7.24
C VAL A 253 -26.74 26.60 6.31
N ALA A 254 -27.16 26.51 5.04
CA ALA A 254 -26.49 25.64 4.08
C ALA A 254 -25.03 26.05 3.82
N HIS A 255 -24.76 27.35 3.71
CA HIS A 255 -23.41 27.89 3.58
C HIS A 255 -22.58 27.68 4.85
N GLU A 256 -23.16 27.85 6.04
CA GLU A 256 -22.48 27.57 7.32
C GLU A 256 -22.09 26.10 7.46
N MET A 257 -22.97 25.17 7.06
CA MET A 257 -22.66 23.74 7.07
C MET A 257 -21.54 23.38 6.09
N ARG A 258 -21.54 23.97 4.90
CA ARG A 258 -20.44 23.81 3.94
C ARG A 258 -19.12 24.37 4.47
N ALA A 259 -19.14 25.55 5.08
CA ALA A 259 -17.96 26.15 5.70
C ALA A 259 -17.44 25.28 6.86
N ALA A 260 -18.33 24.72 7.68
CA ALA A 260 -17.96 23.79 8.74
C ALA A 260 -17.33 22.49 8.19
N PHE A 261 -17.83 21.97 7.07
CA PHE A 261 -17.20 20.84 6.39
C PHE A 261 -15.82 21.20 5.82
N GLY A 262 -15.68 22.38 5.21
CA GLY A 262 -14.37 22.90 4.77
C GLY A 262 -13.36 22.98 5.92
N ALA A 263 -13.76 23.54 7.06
CA ALA A 263 -12.90 23.62 8.24
C ALA A 263 -12.53 22.23 8.81
N LEU A 264 -13.45 21.27 8.78
CA LEU A 264 -13.16 19.88 9.14
C LEU A 264 -12.15 19.25 8.20
N LEU A 265 -12.30 19.48 6.90
CA LEU A 265 -11.40 18.97 5.87
C LEU A 265 -9.99 19.56 6.00
N GLU A 266 -9.87 20.88 6.17
CA GLU A 266 -8.60 21.56 6.40
C GLU A 266 -7.90 21.03 7.67
N ALA A 267 -8.63 20.89 8.78
CA ALA A 267 -8.06 20.34 10.01
C ALA A 267 -7.60 18.88 9.86
N GLN A 268 -8.30 18.08 9.06
CA GLN A 268 -7.89 16.70 8.77
C GLN A 268 -6.68 16.65 7.83
N ILE A 269 -6.61 17.53 6.82
CA ILE A 269 -5.44 17.67 5.93
C ILE A 269 -4.21 18.05 6.75
N GLU A 270 -4.31 19.07 7.60
CA GLU A 270 -3.21 19.54 8.45
C GLU A 270 -2.69 18.43 9.38
N LEU A 271 -3.59 17.61 9.95
CA LEU A 271 -3.18 16.44 10.74
C LEU A 271 -2.46 15.39 9.88
N ASN A 272 -3.00 15.07 8.70
CA ASN A 272 -2.43 14.07 7.80
C ASN A 272 -1.05 14.50 7.26
N GLU A 273 -0.90 15.78 6.91
CA GLU A 273 0.38 16.36 6.47
C GLU A 273 1.38 16.42 7.62
N PHE A 274 0.97 16.79 8.83
CA PHE A 274 1.86 16.73 10.00
C PHE A 274 2.36 15.29 10.24
N VAL A 275 1.47 14.29 10.20
CA VAL A 275 1.86 12.89 10.38
C VAL A 275 2.83 12.46 9.27
N SER A 276 2.54 12.74 8.01
CA SER A 276 3.36 12.28 6.88
C SER A 276 4.66 13.06 6.68
N LEU A 277 4.60 14.39 6.68
CA LEU A 277 5.73 15.27 6.36
C LEU A 277 6.60 15.61 7.58
N SER A 278 6.10 15.41 8.80
CA SER A 278 6.85 15.70 10.02
C SER A 278 7.14 14.43 10.83
N ALA A 279 6.12 13.72 11.31
CA ALA A 279 6.32 12.58 12.20
C ALA A 279 6.93 11.36 11.49
N ASP A 280 6.39 10.97 10.33
CA ASP A 280 6.92 9.87 9.53
C ASP A 280 8.28 10.25 8.92
N ALA A 281 8.46 11.51 8.49
CA ALA A 281 9.76 12.00 8.01
C ALA A 281 10.83 11.95 9.12
N PHE A 282 10.51 12.40 10.34
CA PHE A 282 11.38 12.24 11.51
C PHE A 282 11.72 10.77 11.74
N SER A 283 10.73 9.89 11.59
CA SER A 283 10.86 8.47 11.90
C SER A 283 11.66 7.71 10.85
N TYR A 284 11.47 7.99 9.55
CA TYR A 284 11.86 7.08 8.47
C TYR A 284 12.67 7.72 7.33
N ASP A 285 12.85 9.04 7.31
CA ASP A 285 13.77 9.72 6.37
C ASP A 285 15.14 9.90 7.04
N ASP A 286 16.08 9.02 6.71
CA ASP A 286 17.45 9.08 7.24
C ASP A 286 18.31 10.18 6.58
N GLY A 287 17.82 10.80 5.51
CA GLY A 287 18.49 11.91 4.83
C GLY A 287 18.31 13.26 5.54
N ILE A 288 17.48 13.32 6.59
CA ILE A 288 17.19 14.54 7.34
C ILE A 288 17.36 14.37 8.85
N ARG A 289 17.49 15.50 9.53
CA ARG A 289 17.44 15.59 11.00
C ARG A 289 16.57 16.76 11.42
N PHE A 290 15.73 16.53 12.43
CA PHE A 290 15.03 17.62 13.11
C PHE A 290 15.93 18.17 14.21
N VAL A 291 16.25 19.46 14.14
CA VAL A 291 17.07 20.18 15.10
C VAL A 291 16.22 21.24 15.78
N ARG A 292 16.32 21.33 17.10
CA ARG A 292 15.52 22.26 17.89
C ARG A 292 16.14 23.66 17.88
N ASN A 293 15.39 24.65 17.42
CA ASN A 293 15.69 26.07 17.57
C ASN A 293 14.66 26.70 18.53
N GLY A 294 15.01 26.76 19.82
CA GLY A 294 14.08 27.21 20.85
C GLY A 294 12.89 26.26 21.00
N ALA A 295 11.70 26.74 20.59
CA ALA A 295 10.43 26.01 20.64
C ALA A 295 9.97 25.46 19.28
N VAL A 296 10.75 25.65 18.22
CA VAL A 296 10.46 25.12 16.88
C VAL A 296 11.51 24.10 16.46
N LEU A 297 11.15 23.25 15.49
CA LEU A 297 12.07 22.31 14.87
C LEU A 297 12.40 22.81 13.45
N GLU A 298 13.69 22.80 13.13
CA GLU A 298 14.21 23.03 11.80
C GLU A 298 14.68 21.71 11.21
N ILE A 299 14.51 21.55 9.89
CA ILE A 299 14.96 20.36 9.17
C ILE A 299 16.34 20.67 8.60
N GLU A 300 17.35 19.95 9.08
CA GLU A 300 18.68 19.92 8.47
C GLU A 300 18.75 18.74 7.50
N GLU A 301 19.12 19.02 6.26
CA GLU A 301 19.43 17.98 5.29
C GLU A 301 20.82 17.41 5.58
N MET A 302 20.87 16.14 5.97
CA MET A 302 22.10 15.45 6.31
C MET A 302 22.80 14.94 5.05
N GLU A 303 22.03 14.30 4.17
CA GLU A 303 22.52 13.69 2.94
C GLU A 303 21.47 13.81 1.82
N PRO A 304 21.63 14.76 0.88
CA PRO A 304 20.69 14.90 -0.24
C PRO A 304 20.54 13.63 -1.08
N VAL A 305 21.61 12.82 -1.16
CA VAL A 305 21.62 11.54 -1.88
C VAL A 305 20.69 10.51 -1.22
N ALA A 306 20.53 10.55 0.11
CA ALA A 306 19.65 9.62 0.84
C ALA A 306 18.16 9.89 0.59
N ARG A 307 17.80 11.11 0.15
CA ARG A 307 16.42 11.51 -0.19
C ARG A 307 16.05 11.21 -1.64
N ALA A 308 17.04 11.13 -2.53
CA ALA A 308 16.84 10.88 -3.96
C ALA A 308 16.07 9.58 -4.32
N PRO A 309 16.20 8.45 -3.58
CA PRO A 309 15.52 7.21 -3.91
C PRO A 309 13.99 7.35 -3.94
N TRP A 310 13.38 8.02 -2.95
CA TRP A 310 11.92 8.15 -2.90
C TRP A 310 11.35 8.88 -4.13
N SER A 311 11.92 10.03 -4.49
CA SER A 311 11.50 10.77 -5.70
C SER A 311 11.82 10.02 -6.99
N ARG A 312 12.95 9.30 -7.04
CA ARG A 312 13.30 8.44 -8.18
C ARG A 312 12.27 7.32 -8.37
N ASP A 313 11.88 6.67 -7.29
CA ASP A 313 10.92 5.57 -7.31
C ASP A 313 9.53 6.07 -7.72
N GLY A 314 9.12 7.27 -7.28
CA GLY A 314 7.90 7.93 -7.77
C GLY A 314 7.90 8.19 -9.28
N ARG A 315 9.02 8.69 -9.84
CA ARG A 315 9.18 8.83 -11.31
C ARG A 315 9.18 7.48 -12.02
N LYS A 316 9.78 6.45 -11.41
CA LYS A 316 9.76 5.08 -11.95
C LYS A 316 8.33 4.54 -12.03
N LEU A 317 7.51 4.72 -10.99
CA LEU A 317 6.10 4.32 -10.97
C LEU A 317 5.31 4.98 -12.11
N ALA A 318 5.48 6.30 -12.31
CA ALA A 318 4.81 7.02 -13.38
C ALA A 318 5.19 6.47 -14.78
N ARG A 319 6.46 6.15 -15.00
CA ARG A 319 6.93 5.55 -16.27
C ARG A 319 6.43 4.12 -16.47
N LEU A 320 6.35 3.32 -15.40
CA LEU A 320 5.80 1.97 -15.46
C LEU A 320 4.32 1.99 -15.87
N HIS A 321 3.56 2.94 -15.33
CA HIS A 321 2.18 3.13 -15.74
C HIS A 321 2.03 3.42 -17.25
N GLU A 322 2.92 4.24 -17.82
CA GLU A 322 2.96 4.49 -19.27
C GLU A 322 3.37 3.24 -20.07
N TYR A 323 4.40 2.52 -19.63
CA TYR A 323 4.85 1.26 -20.25
C TYR A 323 3.69 0.28 -20.42
N TRP A 324 2.94 0.01 -19.34
CA TRP A 324 1.80 -0.90 -19.40
C TRP A 324 0.68 -0.37 -20.30
N PHE A 325 0.48 0.94 -20.36
CA PHE A 325 -0.53 1.54 -21.22
C PHE A 325 -0.20 1.35 -22.70
N TYR A 326 1.06 1.57 -23.10
CA TYR A 326 1.49 1.31 -24.48
C TYR A 326 1.42 -0.15 -24.87
N ARG A 327 1.78 -1.08 -23.96
CA ARG A 327 1.59 -2.51 -24.23
C ARG A 327 0.13 -2.89 -24.43
N ALA A 328 -0.78 -2.29 -23.65
CA ALA A 328 -2.20 -2.48 -23.85
C ALA A 328 -2.71 -1.89 -25.16
N LEU A 329 -2.15 -0.76 -25.62
CA LEU A 329 -2.48 -0.22 -26.94
C LEU A 329 -2.08 -1.19 -28.06
N ASP A 330 -0.90 -1.79 -27.98
CA ASP A 330 -0.42 -2.74 -28.97
C ASP A 330 -1.24 -4.05 -28.94
N GLU A 331 -1.55 -4.59 -27.74
CA GLU A 331 -2.42 -5.77 -27.61
C GLU A 331 -3.85 -5.48 -28.10
N PHE A 332 -4.38 -4.28 -27.82
CA PHE A 332 -5.68 -3.87 -28.31
C PHE A 332 -5.68 -3.78 -29.83
N ALA A 333 -4.68 -3.14 -30.44
CA ALA A 333 -4.59 -2.97 -31.90
C ALA A 333 -4.55 -4.32 -32.65
N GLY A 334 -3.97 -5.36 -32.05
CA GLY A 334 -3.96 -6.72 -32.59
C GLY A 334 -5.21 -7.56 -32.30
N SER A 335 -6.17 -7.04 -31.53
CA SER A 335 -7.36 -7.79 -31.10
C SER A 335 -8.54 -7.65 -32.06
N GLU A 336 -9.42 -8.65 -32.10
CA GLU A 336 -10.63 -8.62 -32.93
C GLU A 336 -11.55 -7.45 -32.57
N ILE A 337 -11.59 -7.02 -31.31
CA ILE A 337 -12.48 -5.95 -30.85
C ILE A 337 -12.06 -4.57 -31.37
N ALA A 338 -10.81 -4.38 -31.83
CA ALA A 338 -10.32 -3.10 -32.31
C ALA A 338 -11.06 -2.58 -33.55
N THR A 339 -11.61 -3.49 -34.36
CA THR A 339 -12.38 -3.14 -35.57
C THR A 339 -13.88 -3.05 -35.32
N HIS A 340 -14.33 -3.23 -34.08
CA HIS A 340 -15.75 -3.26 -33.72
C HIS A 340 -16.17 -2.04 -32.91
N THR A 341 -17.42 -1.62 -33.08
CA THR A 341 -18.05 -0.64 -32.20
C THR A 341 -18.25 -1.24 -30.81
N ILE A 342 -17.66 -0.61 -29.79
CA ILE A 342 -17.76 -1.01 -28.40
C ILE A 342 -18.89 -0.22 -27.72
N GLY A 343 -20.00 -0.89 -27.43
CA GLY A 343 -21.22 -0.25 -26.91
C GLY A 343 -21.99 0.50 -27.99
N ARG A 344 -22.69 1.58 -27.62
CA ARG A 344 -23.40 2.42 -28.58
C ARG A 344 -22.42 3.31 -29.37
N PRO A 345 -22.71 3.69 -30.63
CA PRO A 345 -21.81 4.52 -31.43
C PRO A 345 -21.35 5.80 -30.74
N GLU A 346 -22.24 6.49 -30.03
CA GLU A 346 -21.95 7.71 -29.27
C GLU A 346 -20.95 7.51 -28.12
N ASN A 347 -20.87 6.29 -27.57
CA ASN A 347 -19.98 5.95 -26.46
C ASN A 347 -18.70 5.24 -26.90
N HIS A 348 -18.54 4.97 -28.20
CA HIS A 348 -17.48 4.09 -28.72
C HIS A 348 -16.09 4.52 -28.27
N GLU A 349 -15.76 5.80 -28.41
CA GLU A 349 -14.42 6.34 -28.12
C GLU A 349 -14.07 6.22 -26.63
N ALA A 350 -15.00 6.60 -25.75
CA ALA A 350 -14.83 6.48 -24.31
C ALA A 350 -14.72 5.00 -23.88
N ASN A 351 -15.57 4.13 -24.43
CA ASN A 351 -15.54 2.70 -24.15
C ASN A 351 -14.27 2.02 -24.67
N ARG A 352 -13.74 2.47 -25.82
CA ARG A 352 -12.48 1.99 -26.37
C ARG A 352 -11.32 2.32 -25.42
N LEU A 353 -11.26 3.55 -24.92
CA LEU A 353 -10.25 3.93 -23.94
C LEU A 353 -10.41 3.13 -22.63
N ALA A 354 -11.63 2.94 -22.14
CA ALA A 354 -11.90 2.11 -20.97
C ALA A 354 -11.42 0.66 -21.17
N TYR A 355 -11.65 0.09 -22.36
CA TYR A 355 -11.19 -1.25 -22.72
C TYR A 355 -9.66 -1.37 -22.71
N ILE A 356 -8.96 -0.39 -23.30
CA ILE A 356 -7.50 -0.33 -23.30
C ILE A 356 -6.97 -0.20 -21.87
N ARG A 357 -7.57 0.63 -21.03
CA ARG A 357 -7.17 0.79 -19.61
C ARG A 357 -7.41 -0.49 -18.79
N ALA A 358 -8.52 -1.19 -19.03
CA ALA A 358 -8.78 -2.49 -18.42
C ALA A 358 -7.75 -3.54 -18.87
N MET A 359 -7.38 -3.52 -20.15
CA MET A 359 -6.35 -4.39 -20.72
C MET A 359 -4.97 -4.12 -20.11
N ARG A 360 -4.58 -2.85 -19.94
CA ARG A 360 -3.37 -2.44 -19.20
C ARG A 360 -3.35 -3.07 -17.82
N THR A 361 -4.42 -2.86 -17.04
CA THR A 361 -4.47 -3.37 -15.66
C THR A 361 -4.47 -4.90 -15.62
N ARG A 362 -5.13 -5.57 -16.58
CA ARG A 362 -5.10 -7.02 -16.72
C ARG A 362 -3.69 -7.52 -17.04
N LEU A 363 -2.99 -6.90 -17.99
CA LEU A 363 -1.60 -7.26 -18.34
C LEU A 363 -0.69 -7.14 -17.12
N GLN A 364 -0.79 -6.05 -16.37
CA GLN A 364 0.02 -5.86 -15.17
C GLN A 364 -0.33 -6.88 -14.07
N LEU A 365 -1.63 -7.07 -13.75
CA LEU A 365 -2.08 -8.03 -12.73
C LEU A 365 -1.74 -9.47 -13.08
N THR A 366 -1.93 -9.84 -14.34
CA THR A 366 -1.53 -11.15 -14.80
C THR A 366 -0.03 -11.22 -14.71
N GLU A 367 0.76 -10.49 -15.48
CA GLU A 367 2.20 -10.69 -15.65
C GLU A 367 3.07 -10.41 -14.41
N VAL A 368 2.78 -9.35 -13.67
CA VAL A 368 3.57 -8.94 -12.48
C VAL A 368 3.07 -9.67 -11.24
N TYR A 369 1.75 -9.76 -11.08
CA TYR A 369 1.18 -10.28 -9.84
C TYR A 369 0.72 -11.73 -9.94
N GLY A 370 0.74 -12.37 -11.10
CA GLY A 370 0.32 -13.78 -11.24
C GLY A 370 -1.18 -14.00 -11.04
N VAL A 371 -1.99 -12.95 -11.12
CA VAL A 371 -3.45 -13.09 -11.02
C VAL A 371 -3.97 -13.87 -12.23
N ALA A 372 -4.85 -14.84 -11.98
CA ALA A 372 -5.48 -15.63 -13.03
C ALA A 372 -6.59 -14.84 -13.75
N ASP A 373 -7.13 -15.39 -14.83
CA ASP A 373 -8.26 -14.79 -15.55
C ASP A 373 -9.54 -14.70 -14.70
N THR A 374 -9.60 -15.42 -13.57
CA THR A 374 -10.67 -15.32 -12.59
C THR A 374 -10.15 -15.06 -11.18
N VAL A 375 -10.90 -14.30 -10.39
CA VAL A 375 -10.62 -13.99 -8.98
C VAL A 375 -11.83 -14.29 -8.11
N THR A 376 -11.60 -14.61 -6.84
CA THR A 376 -12.68 -14.88 -5.88
C THR A 376 -13.06 -13.64 -5.08
N THR A 377 -14.36 -13.40 -4.93
CA THR A 377 -14.91 -12.39 -4.00
C THR A 377 -14.77 -12.83 -2.53
N ASP A 378 -15.01 -11.91 -1.60
CA ASP A 378 -15.06 -12.23 -0.16
C ASP A 378 -16.12 -13.30 0.17
N ALA A 379 -17.16 -13.43 -0.66
CA ALA A 379 -18.22 -14.43 -0.52
C ALA A 379 -17.87 -15.81 -1.11
N GLY A 380 -16.69 -15.96 -1.74
CA GLY A 380 -16.28 -17.22 -2.38
C GLY A 380 -16.73 -17.37 -3.83
N ASP A 381 -17.40 -16.37 -4.41
CA ASP A 381 -17.83 -16.38 -5.81
C ASP A 381 -16.68 -16.05 -6.77
N SER A 382 -16.59 -16.78 -7.88
CA SER A 382 -15.62 -16.54 -8.96
C SER A 382 -16.10 -15.46 -9.94
N VAL A 383 -15.24 -14.47 -10.19
CA VAL A 383 -15.45 -13.30 -11.07
C VAL A 383 -14.43 -13.36 -12.20
N ASP A 384 -14.85 -13.02 -13.42
CA ASP A 384 -13.93 -12.80 -14.54
C ASP A 384 -13.13 -11.51 -14.29
N LEU A 385 -11.80 -11.62 -14.28
CA LEU A 385 -10.91 -10.50 -13.95
C LEU A 385 -11.06 -9.37 -14.96
N PHE A 386 -11.07 -9.68 -16.26
CA PHE A 386 -11.13 -8.64 -17.28
C PHE A 386 -12.46 -7.90 -17.24
N GLN A 387 -13.59 -8.60 -17.09
CA GLN A 387 -14.90 -7.96 -16.95
C GLN A 387 -15.01 -7.14 -15.67
N ALA A 388 -14.42 -7.60 -14.55
CA ALA A 388 -14.36 -6.80 -13.33
C ALA A 388 -13.60 -5.49 -13.57
N LEU A 389 -12.41 -5.54 -14.18
CA LEU A 389 -11.62 -4.36 -14.51
C LEU A 389 -12.32 -3.44 -15.51
N LEU A 390 -12.90 -4.01 -16.57
CA LEU A 390 -13.63 -3.28 -17.59
C LEU A 390 -14.84 -2.56 -17.00
N SER A 391 -15.58 -3.19 -16.09
CA SER A 391 -16.72 -2.56 -15.44
C SER A 391 -16.32 -1.30 -14.65
N LEU A 392 -15.14 -1.31 -14.01
CA LEU A 392 -14.64 -0.16 -13.26
C LEU A 392 -14.24 0.98 -14.20
N GLU A 393 -13.55 0.66 -15.30
CA GLU A 393 -13.18 1.66 -16.31
C GLU A 393 -14.40 2.20 -17.07
N LEU A 394 -15.44 1.39 -17.32
CA LEU A 394 -16.70 1.83 -17.91
C LEU A 394 -17.51 2.72 -16.95
N MET A 395 -17.53 2.40 -15.65
CA MET A 395 -18.09 3.32 -14.65
C MET A 395 -17.36 4.66 -14.64
N SER A 396 -16.03 4.63 -14.69
CA SER A 396 -15.20 5.83 -14.75
C SER A 396 -15.49 6.66 -16.00
N ALA A 397 -15.55 6.02 -17.18
CA ALA A 397 -15.89 6.67 -18.43
C ALA A 397 -17.29 7.32 -18.40
N PHE A 398 -18.28 6.61 -17.86
CA PHE A 398 -19.64 7.11 -17.67
C PHE A 398 -19.65 8.36 -16.79
N PHE A 399 -19.03 8.33 -15.60
CA PHE A 399 -19.02 9.49 -14.71
C PHE A 399 -18.18 10.66 -15.26
N LEU A 400 -17.09 10.37 -15.97
CA LEU A 400 -16.27 11.40 -16.60
C LEU A 400 -17.06 12.13 -17.69
N HIS A 401 -17.79 11.41 -18.53
CA HIS A 401 -18.57 12.01 -19.61
C HIS A 401 -19.83 12.69 -19.09
N ASP A 402 -20.70 11.92 -18.41
CA ASP A 402 -22.09 12.31 -18.15
C ASP A 402 -22.29 13.15 -16.87
N PHE A 403 -21.26 13.27 -16.04
CA PHE A 403 -21.28 14.10 -14.83
C PHE A 403 -20.20 15.17 -14.88
N ILE A 404 -18.93 14.77 -14.91
CA ILE A 404 -17.81 15.71 -14.79
C ILE A 404 -17.70 16.60 -16.04
N GLY A 405 -17.74 16.01 -17.23
CA GLY A 405 -17.67 16.75 -18.49
C GLY A 405 -18.83 17.73 -18.68
N GLU A 406 -20.06 17.30 -18.42
CA GLU A 406 -21.23 18.17 -18.48
C GLU A 406 -21.21 19.28 -17.41
N TYR A 407 -20.78 18.96 -16.19
CA TYR A 407 -20.59 19.95 -15.14
C TYR A 407 -19.58 21.02 -15.55
N VAL A 408 -18.41 20.63 -16.06
CA VAL A 408 -17.37 21.59 -16.47
C VAL A 408 -17.85 22.47 -17.62
N LYS A 409 -18.58 21.93 -18.61
CA LYS A 409 -19.21 22.76 -19.66
C LYS A 409 -20.14 23.82 -19.06
N HIS A 410 -20.99 23.43 -18.12
CA HIS A 410 -21.89 24.38 -17.47
C HIS A 410 -21.15 25.39 -16.58
N LEU A 411 -20.03 25.00 -15.98
CA LEU A 411 -19.17 25.88 -15.19
C LEU A 411 -18.50 26.92 -16.08
N ASP A 412 -17.96 26.52 -17.22
CA ASP A 412 -17.36 27.43 -18.21
C ASP A 412 -18.39 28.46 -18.72
N ASP A 413 -19.65 28.04 -18.89
CA ASP A 413 -20.73 28.92 -19.35
C ASP A 413 -21.26 29.89 -18.27
N SER A 414 -21.24 29.49 -16.99
CA SER A 414 -21.89 30.24 -15.90
C SER A 414 -20.92 31.00 -15.00
N ALA A 415 -19.65 30.57 -14.94
CA ALA A 415 -18.65 31.00 -13.96
C ALA A 415 -19.10 30.86 -12.49
N ASP A 416 -20.14 30.07 -12.22
CA ASP A 416 -20.68 29.82 -10.89
C ASP A 416 -20.96 28.32 -10.71
N TRP A 417 -20.31 27.72 -9.73
CA TRP A 417 -20.32 26.28 -9.54
C TRP A 417 -21.68 25.74 -9.11
N VAL A 418 -22.48 26.54 -8.38
CA VAL A 418 -23.83 26.17 -7.94
C VAL A 418 -24.75 26.13 -9.14
N THR A 419 -24.76 27.20 -9.96
CA THR A 419 -25.50 27.27 -11.22
C THR A 419 -25.12 26.14 -12.17
N ALA A 420 -23.83 25.80 -12.27
CA ALA A 420 -23.36 24.69 -13.09
C ALA A 420 -23.90 23.33 -12.61
N LEU A 421 -23.89 23.12 -11.30
CA LEU A 421 -24.44 21.92 -10.68
C LEU A 421 -25.97 21.83 -10.84
N GLU A 422 -26.70 22.94 -10.69
CA GLU A 422 -28.14 23.01 -10.96
C GLU A 422 -28.47 22.59 -12.39
N LYS A 423 -27.73 23.12 -13.38
CA LYS A 423 -27.91 22.77 -14.80
C LYS A 423 -27.68 21.28 -15.05
N LEU A 424 -26.64 20.70 -14.45
CA LEU A 424 -26.37 19.26 -14.54
C LEU A 424 -27.56 18.44 -14.00
N ILE A 425 -28.08 18.83 -12.82
CA ILE A 425 -29.20 18.14 -12.17
C ILE A 425 -30.49 18.25 -12.99
N VAL A 426 -30.84 19.47 -13.43
CA VAL A 426 -32.03 19.76 -14.23
C VAL A 426 -31.95 19.05 -15.59
N GLY A 427 -30.78 19.03 -16.23
CA GLY A 427 -30.54 18.28 -17.46
C GLY A 427 -30.81 16.79 -17.30
N GLY A 428 -30.30 16.19 -16.21
CA GLY A 428 -30.54 14.79 -15.88
C GLY A 428 -32.02 14.44 -15.72
N PHE A 429 -32.75 15.18 -14.87
CA PHE A 429 -34.17 14.90 -14.64
C PHE A 429 -35.06 15.26 -15.83
N GLY A 430 -34.78 16.37 -16.51
CA GLY A 430 -35.63 16.90 -17.58
C GLY A 430 -35.46 16.21 -18.93
N GLN A 431 -34.24 15.76 -19.26
CA GLN A 431 -33.93 15.26 -20.61
C GLN A 431 -33.73 13.75 -20.65
N THR A 432 -33.12 13.15 -19.62
CA THR A 432 -32.74 11.73 -19.62
C THR A 432 -33.47 10.90 -18.56
N LEU A 433 -34.20 11.54 -17.64
CA LEU A 433 -34.81 10.92 -16.45
C LEU A 433 -33.76 10.19 -15.58
N GLU A 434 -32.52 10.69 -15.58
CA GLU A 434 -31.41 10.10 -14.84
C GLU A 434 -31.03 10.95 -13.62
N ASN A 435 -30.63 10.26 -12.54
CA ASN A 435 -30.07 10.92 -11.36
C ASN A 435 -28.68 11.50 -11.72
N ARG A 436 -28.59 12.83 -11.78
CA ARG A 436 -27.36 13.60 -12.02
C ARG A 436 -26.95 14.46 -10.82
N LEU A 437 -27.26 13.99 -9.61
CA LEU A 437 -26.84 14.63 -8.36
C LEU A 437 -25.33 14.42 -8.09
N PRO A 438 -24.71 15.21 -7.18
CA PRO A 438 -23.29 15.08 -6.80
C PRO A 438 -22.88 13.70 -6.27
N LEU A 439 -23.86 12.89 -5.88
CA LEU A 439 -23.72 11.46 -5.56
C LEU A 439 -24.92 10.70 -6.13
N THR A 440 -24.76 9.40 -6.32
CA THR A 440 -25.82 8.54 -6.86
C THR A 440 -26.13 7.39 -5.91
N TRP A 441 -27.35 6.87 -5.96
CA TRP A 441 -27.73 5.66 -5.25
C TRP A 441 -28.59 4.74 -6.12
N SER A 442 -28.60 3.46 -5.79
CA SER A 442 -29.45 2.46 -6.45
C SER A 442 -29.70 1.24 -5.57
N ASP A 443 -30.75 0.51 -5.87
CA ASP A 443 -30.92 -0.86 -5.39
C ASP A 443 -29.97 -1.81 -6.11
N ARG A 444 -29.60 -2.89 -5.41
CA ARG A 444 -28.69 -3.90 -5.97
C ARG A 444 -29.22 -4.48 -7.28
N GLU A 445 -30.50 -4.83 -7.36
CA GLU A 445 -31.10 -5.41 -8.57
C GLU A 445 -31.11 -4.43 -9.75
N ALA A 446 -31.44 -3.16 -9.49
CA ALA A 446 -31.39 -2.10 -10.50
C ALA A 446 -29.96 -1.88 -11.00
N LYS A 447 -28.97 -1.91 -10.11
CA LYS A 447 -27.55 -1.81 -10.49
C LYS A 447 -27.10 -2.99 -11.33
N ILE A 448 -27.47 -4.23 -10.95
CA ILE A 448 -27.18 -5.44 -11.73
C ILE A 448 -27.76 -5.31 -13.14
N SER A 449 -29.02 -4.91 -13.26
CA SER A 449 -29.67 -4.71 -14.56
C SER A 449 -28.90 -3.70 -15.42
N ARG A 450 -28.53 -2.54 -14.85
CA ARG A 450 -27.77 -1.50 -15.55
C ARG A 450 -26.40 -1.94 -16.05
N ILE A 451 -25.69 -2.78 -15.29
CA ILE A 451 -24.33 -3.21 -15.65
C ILE A 451 -24.28 -4.56 -16.36
N THR A 452 -25.42 -5.24 -16.56
CA THR A 452 -25.48 -6.54 -17.26
C THR A 452 -24.90 -6.41 -18.67
N GLY A 453 -25.21 -5.32 -19.38
CA GLY A 453 -24.66 -5.05 -20.71
C GLY A 453 -23.14 -4.91 -20.77
N TRP A 454 -22.46 -4.70 -19.63
CA TRP A 454 -20.99 -4.61 -19.57
C TRP A 454 -20.31 -5.98 -19.47
N THR A 455 -21.09 -7.05 -19.31
CA THR A 455 -20.60 -8.44 -19.22
C THR A 455 -20.80 -9.22 -20.53
N VAL A 456 -21.08 -8.51 -21.62
CA VAL A 456 -21.23 -9.09 -22.95
C VAL A 456 -19.95 -9.81 -23.35
N SER A 457 -20.11 -11.02 -23.87
CA SER A 457 -19.02 -11.85 -24.40
C SER A 457 -19.55 -12.73 -25.53
N SER A 458 -18.66 -13.41 -26.25
CA SER A 458 -19.06 -14.42 -27.24
C SER A 458 -19.94 -15.53 -26.64
N LYS A 459 -19.75 -15.87 -25.36
CA LYS A 459 -20.56 -16.87 -24.63
C LYS A 459 -21.89 -16.32 -24.13
N THR A 460 -21.94 -15.02 -23.83
CA THR A 460 -23.13 -14.32 -23.30
C THR A 460 -23.37 -13.02 -24.06
N PRO A 461 -23.90 -13.08 -25.30
CA PRO A 461 -24.03 -11.90 -26.17
C PRO A 461 -24.99 -10.82 -25.62
N GLN A 462 -25.90 -11.20 -24.72
CA GLN A 462 -26.82 -10.29 -24.03
C GLN A 462 -26.32 -9.86 -22.64
N GLY A 463 -25.10 -10.26 -22.27
CA GLY A 463 -24.58 -10.14 -20.91
C GLY A 463 -25.10 -11.23 -19.97
N SER A 464 -24.58 -11.23 -18.76
CA SER A 464 -24.87 -12.18 -17.68
C SER A 464 -25.21 -11.42 -16.40
N PRO A 465 -26.49 -11.40 -15.98
CA PRO A 465 -26.89 -10.81 -14.70
C PRO A 465 -26.15 -11.43 -13.50
N ARG A 466 -25.81 -12.72 -13.59
CA ARG A 466 -25.02 -13.42 -12.57
C ARG A 466 -23.60 -12.87 -12.48
N MET A 467 -22.94 -12.64 -13.62
CA MET A 467 -21.60 -12.07 -13.62
C MET A 467 -21.62 -10.61 -13.17
N ALA A 468 -22.62 -9.83 -13.61
CA ALA A 468 -22.85 -8.47 -13.14
C ALA A 468 -23.00 -8.40 -11.61
N ALA A 469 -23.77 -9.31 -11.01
CA ALA A 469 -23.92 -9.41 -9.55
C ALA A 469 -22.58 -9.66 -8.85
N ARG A 470 -21.75 -10.56 -9.39
CA ARG A 470 -20.44 -10.90 -8.83
C ARG A 470 -19.41 -9.77 -8.96
N ILE A 471 -19.41 -9.09 -10.10
CA ILE A 471 -18.61 -7.88 -10.33
C ILE A 471 -19.03 -6.78 -9.34
N LEU A 472 -20.33 -6.61 -9.15
CA LEU A 472 -20.86 -5.64 -8.20
C LEU A 472 -20.37 -5.93 -6.78
N ASP A 473 -20.47 -7.19 -6.34
CA ASP A 473 -20.00 -7.60 -5.01
C ASP A 473 -18.47 -7.43 -4.87
N PHE A 474 -17.70 -7.68 -5.93
CA PHE A 474 -16.23 -7.52 -5.93
C PHE A 474 -15.76 -6.08 -5.68
N TRP A 475 -16.50 -5.08 -6.20
CA TRP A 475 -16.19 -3.65 -6.03
C TRP A 475 -16.93 -2.98 -4.87
N THR A 476 -17.71 -3.75 -4.09
CA THR A 476 -18.53 -3.22 -3.01
C THR A 476 -17.79 -3.22 -1.68
N SER A 477 -17.84 -2.08 -0.98
CA SER A 477 -17.46 -1.93 0.42
C SER A 477 -18.72 -1.91 1.29
N ASP A 478 -18.89 -2.90 2.17
CA ASP A 478 -20.00 -2.94 3.13
C ASP A 478 -19.69 -2.05 4.34
N TRP A 479 -20.37 -0.90 4.43
CA TRP A 479 -20.05 0.10 5.45
C TRP A 479 -20.56 -0.26 6.84
N ALA A 480 -21.53 -1.17 6.96
CA ALA A 480 -21.90 -1.73 8.25
C ALA A 480 -20.79 -2.65 8.79
N LEU A 481 -20.22 -3.49 7.92
CA LEU A 481 -19.07 -4.33 8.27
C LEU A 481 -17.84 -3.48 8.60
N LEU A 482 -17.54 -2.47 7.78
CA LEU A 482 -16.42 -1.56 8.00
C LEU A 482 -16.56 -0.81 9.33
N ALA A 483 -17.74 -0.26 9.64
CA ALA A 483 -18.00 0.40 10.91
C ALA A 483 -17.76 -0.53 12.10
N ALA A 484 -18.21 -1.79 12.03
CA ALA A 484 -17.98 -2.78 13.07
C ALA A 484 -16.49 -3.09 13.26
N GLN A 485 -15.71 -3.18 12.17
CA GLN A 485 -14.27 -3.39 12.24
C GLN A 485 -13.55 -2.20 12.89
N VAL A 486 -13.92 -0.97 12.52
CA VAL A 486 -13.32 0.25 13.06
C VAL A 486 -13.60 0.40 14.56
N ARG A 487 -14.85 0.18 15.00
CA ARG A 487 -15.24 0.29 16.42
C ARG A 487 -14.54 -0.71 17.33
N ASN A 488 -14.40 -1.94 16.86
CA ASN A 488 -13.83 -3.01 17.66
C ASN A 488 -12.29 -3.03 17.64
N SER A 489 -11.65 -2.03 17.02
CA SER A 489 -10.20 -1.98 16.79
C SER A 489 -9.66 -3.32 16.25
N GLN A 490 -10.46 -4.00 15.42
CA GLN A 490 -10.10 -5.32 14.93
C GLN A 490 -8.87 -5.20 14.02
N ALA A 491 -7.87 -6.05 14.27
CA ALA A 491 -6.68 -6.11 13.45
C ALA A 491 -7.05 -6.56 12.03
N GLY A 492 -6.86 -5.68 11.05
CA GLY A 492 -7.22 -5.93 9.66
C GLY A 492 -6.99 -4.69 8.80
N LEU A 493 -6.80 -4.89 7.50
CA LEU A 493 -6.66 -3.79 6.55
C LEU A 493 -8.05 -3.25 6.22
N ARG A 494 -8.21 -1.92 6.29
CA ARG A 494 -9.46 -1.22 5.99
C ARG A 494 -9.47 -0.83 4.52
N PRO A 495 -10.55 -1.09 3.75
CA PRO A 495 -10.68 -0.58 2.40
C PRO A 495 -10.66 0.95 2.41
N GLU A 496 -9.88 1.52 1.50
CA GLU A 496 -9.95 2.94 1.17
C GLU A 496 -11.09 3.15 0.17
N LEU A 497 -11.70 4.35 0.18
CA LEU A 497 -12.87 4.66 -0.66
C LEU A 497 -12.68 4.27 -2.14
N PHE A 498 -11.49 4.50 -2.68
CA PHE A 498 -11.19 4.30 -4.09
C PHE A 498 -10.86 2.84 -4.46
N GLU A 499 -10.54 1.97 -3.50
CA GLU A 499 -10.27 0.55 -3.79
C GLU A 499 -11.57 -0.25 -4.04
N ARG A 500 -12.66 0.15 -3.37
CA ARG A 500 -14.00 -0.44 -3.50
C ARG A 500 -15.05 0.67 -3.53
N PRO A 501 -15.24 1.33 -4.70
CA PRO A 501 -15.98 2.60 -4.79
C PRO A 501 -17.51 2.47 -4.71
N ILE A 502 -18.04 1.25 -4.55
CA ILE A 502 -19.49 1.02 -4.40
C ILE A 502 -19.78 0.87 -2.91
N LEU A 503 -20.39 1.89 -2.31
CA LEU A 503 -20.56 2.00 -0.86
C LEU A 503 -21.93 1.44 -0.48
N LYS A 504 -21.97 0.33 0.24
CA LYS A 504 -23.23 -0.33 0.62
C LYS A 504 -23.70 0.14 2.00
N PHE A 505 -24.91 0.69 2.02
CA PHE A 505 -25.66 1.11 3.20
C PHE A 505 -26.95 0.30 3.33
N GLY A 506 -26.89 -0.82 4.07
CA GLY A 506 -28.01 -1.75 4.12
C GLY A 506 -28.33 -2.32 2.73
N GLN A 507 -29.47 -1.93 2.16
CA GLN A 507 -29.93 -2.37 0.83
C GLN A 507 -29.57 -1.39 -0.30
N ARG A 508 -29.07 -0.19 0.03
CA ARG A 508 -28.74 0.84 -0.95
C ARG A 508 -27.26 0.83 -1.28
N LEU A 509 -26.94 1.03 -2.55
CA LEU A 509 -25.58 1.19 -3.07
C LEU A 509 -25.38 2.65 -3.46
N VAL A 510 -24.43 3.33 -2.81
CA VAL A 510 -24.08 4.72 -3.05
C VAL A 510 -22.75 4.79 -3.81
N GLN A 511 -22.65 5.70 -4.78
CA GLN A 511 -21.42 5.97 -5.52
C GLN A 511 -21.19 7.47 -5.65
N LEU A 512 -19.90 7.85 -5.68
CA LEU A 512 -19.44 9.23 -5.85
C LEU A 512 -18.91 9.41 -7.28
N PRO A 513 -19.65 10.08 -8.18
CA PRO A 513 -19.23 10.29 -9.57
C PRO A 513 -17.83 10.90 -9.70
N TRP A 514 -17.54 11.93 -8.91
CA TRP A 514 -16.25 12.64 -8.92
C TRP A 514 -15.09 11.71 -8.55
N LEU A 515 -15.27 10.81 -7.58
CA LEU A 515 -14.24 9.87 -7.15
C LEU A 515 -13.99 8.80 -8.22
N VAL A 516 -15.04 8.14 -8.69
CA VAL A 516 -14.91 7.03 -9.67
C VAL A 516 -14.44 7.53 -11.03
N GLY A 517 -14.84 8.75 -11.41
CA GLY A 517 -14.39 9.39 -12.64
C GLY A 517 -12.91 9.77 -12.64
N MET A 518 -12.30 10.02 -11.47
CA MET A 518 -10.93 10.57 -11.37
C MET A 518 -9.90 9.60 -10.78
N GLN A 519 -10.32 8.57 -10.04
CA GLN A 519 -9.38 7.70 -9.33
C GLN A 519 -8.46 6.91 -10.25
N ASN A 520 -7.29 6.50 -9.71
CA ASN A 520 -6.41 5.55 -10.37
C ASN A 520 -6.95 4.12 -10.25
N ASN A 521 -7.77 3.71 -11.22
CA ASN A 521 -8.39 2.38 -11.27
C ASN A 521 -7.38 1.22 -11.28
N SER A 522 -6.18 1.40 -11.86
CA SER A 522 -5.13 0.37 -11.82
C SER A 522 -4.61 0.12 -10.41
N THR A 523 -4.24 1.19 -9.69
CA THR A 523 -3.76 1.07 -8.30
C THR A 523 -4.86 0.55 -7.38
N ALA A 524 -6.10 1.01 -7.56
CA ALA A 524 -7.26 0.50 -6.84
C ALA A 524 -7.44 -1.01 -7.02
N ALA A 525 -7.34 -1.52 -8.26
CA ALA A 525 -7.47 -2.95 -8.54
C ALA A 525 -6.33 -3.77 -7.93
N ILE A 526 -5.08 -3.31 -8.07
CA ILE A 526 -3.91 -3.98 -7.50
C ILE A 526 -4.03 -4.05 -5.98
N ASN A 527 -4.34 -2.94 -5.32
CA ASN A 527 -4.43 -2.91 -3.86
C ASN A 527 -5.67 -3.64 -3.35
N ASN A 528 -6.80 -3.65 -4.06
CA ASN A 528 -7.94 -4.50 -3.72
C ASN A 528 -7.54 -5.99 -3.67
N LEU A 529 -6.71 -6.46 -4.62
CA LEU A 529 -6.27 -7.86 -4.68
C LEU A 529 -5.09 -8.18 -3.75
N ARG A 530 -4.10 -7.29 -3.62
CA ARG A 530 -2.83 -7.53 -2.91
C ARG A 530 -2.80 -7.00 -1.49
N ARG A 531 -3.54 -5.94 -1.19
CA ARG A 531 -3.64 -5.34 0.16
C ARG A 531 -4.84 -5.93 0.89
N LEU A 532 -6.06 -5.73 0.39
CA LEU A 532 -7.28 -6.25 1.02
C LEU A 532 -7.41 -7.76 0.84
N GLY A 533 -7.17 -8.24 -0.38
CA GLY A 533 -7.19 -9.66 -0.75
C GLY A 533 -5.94 -10.45 -0.39
N ALA A 534 -5.03 -9.94 0.46
CA ALA A 534 -3.75 -10.58 0.77
C ALA A 534 -3.87 -12.01 1.34
N ARG A 535 -5.04 -12.36 1.89
CA ARG A 535 -5.34 -13.67 2.50
C ARG A 535 -6.25 -14.55 1.65
N ARG A 536 -6.48 -14.19 0.39
CA ARG A 536 -7.22 -15.03 -0.57
C ARG A 536 -6.52 -16.37 -0.76
N GLY A 537 -7.32 -17.42 -1.00
CA GLY A 537 -6.81 -18.78 -1.17
C GLY A 537 -5.89 -18.93 -2.38
N GLU A 538 -6.05 -18.05 -3.37
CA GLU A 538 -5.31 -18.04 -4.63
C GLU A 538 -3.88 -17.52 -4.48
N ALA A 539 -3.51 -16.86 -3.38
CA ALA A 539 -2.24 -16.15 -3.25
C ALA A 539 -1.02 -17.04 -3.51
N ARG A 540 -1.07 -18.32 -3.10
CA ARG A 540 0.01 -19.28 -3.37
C ARG A 540 0.15 -19.59 -4.85
N GLU A 541 -0.96 -19.89 -5.52
CA GLU A 541 -0.97 -20.19 -6.96
C GLU A 541 -0.57 -18.97 -7.80
N GLU A 542 -0.94 -17.78 -7.34
CA GLU A 542 -0.52 -16.52 -7.96
C GLU A 542 1.01 -16.36 -7.89
N THR A 543 1.62 -16.59 -6.72
CA THR A 543 3.09 -16.59 -6.60
C THR A 543 3.74 -17.63 -7.51
N GLN A 544 3.20 -18.84 -7.56
CA GLN A 544 3.72 -19.90 -8.45
C GLN A 544 3.66 -19.51 -9.94
N ARG A 545 2.63 -18.78 -10.35
CA ARG A 545 2.52 -18.23 -11.72
C ARG A 545 3.54 -17.11 -11.98
N ILE A 546 3.91 -16.33 -10.97
CA ILE A 546 5.02 -15.36 -11.08
C ILE A 546 6.32 -16.13 -11.33
N GLU A 547 6.65 -17.10 -10.49
CA GLU A 547 7.86 -17.92 -10.59
C GLU A 547 7.97 -18.60 -11.95
N THR A 548 6.91 -19.29 -12.37
CA THR A 548 6.89 -20.03 -13.65
C THR A 548 7.15 -19.11 -14.83
N ARG A 549 6.48 -17.95 -14.90
CA ARG A 549 6.64 -17.04 -16.04
C ARG A 549 7.95 -16.30 -16.03
N LEU A 550 8.47 -15.95 -14.86
CA LEU A 550 9.82 -15.41 -14.76
C LEU A 550 10.84 -16.44 -15.27
N GLY A 551 10.66 -17.72 -14.90
CA GLY A 551 11.43 -18.84 -15.43
C GLY A 551 11.36 -18.91 -16.96
N THR A 552 10.16 -18.91 -17.54
CA THR A 552 9.99 -18.92 -19.00
C THR A 552 10.63 -17.70 -19.68
N ALA A 553 10.55 -16.51 -19.08
CA ALA A 553 11.18 -15.29 -19.62
C ALA A 553 12.71 -15.38 -19.59
N LEU A 554 13.29 -16.01 -18.57
CA LEU A 554 14.72 -16.30 -18.49
C LEU A 554 15.12 -17.36 -19.53
N GLU A 555 14.36 -18.43 -19.69
CA GLU A 555 14.62 -19.48 -20.70
C GLU A 555 14.60 -18.91 -22.13
N ALA A 556 13.66 -18.00 -22.43
CA ALA A 556 13.61 -17.28 -23.71
C ALA A 556 14.87 -16.45 -23.98
N ARG A 557 15.64 -16.13 -22.92
CA ARG A 557 16.96 -15.47 -22.98
C ARG A 557 18.12 -16.44 -22.81
N GLY A 558 17.90 -17.73 -23.04
CA GLY A 558 18.96 -18.75 -23.08
C GLY A 558 19.45 -19.24 -21.70
N PHE A 559 18.79 -18.85 -20.61
CA PHE A 559 19.07 -19.43 -19.30
C PHE A 559 18.55 -20.87 -19.22
N LYS A 560 19.23 -21.72 -18.48
CA LYS A 560 18.66 -22.96 -17.95
C LYS A 560 18.04 -22.65 -16.60
N VAL A 561 16.80 -23.09 -16.38
CA VAL A 561 16.03 -22.74 -15.18
C VAL A 561 15.58 -24.00 -14.46
N MET A 562 15.73 -23.98 -13.14
CA MET A 562 15.17 -24.94 -12.19
C MET A 562 14.23 -24.18 -11.26
N LEU A 563 12.94 -24.55 -11.27
CA LEU A 563 11.92 -23.94 -10.41
C LEU A 563 11.74 -24.78 -9.13
N ASN A 564 11.47 -24.09 -8.03
CA ASN A 564 10.93 -24.68 -6.79
C ASN A 564 11.80 -25.85 -6.25
N TRP A 565 13.13 -25.69 -6.36
CA TRP A 565 14.10 -26.71 -5.95
C TRP A 565 14.13 -26.85 -4.43
N HIS A 566 14.09 -28.09 -3.94
CA HIS A 566 14.14 -28.38 -2.52
C HIS A 566 15.50 -29.00 -2.15
N PRO A 567 16.36 -28.29 -1.39
CA PRO A 567 17.58 -28.86 -0.86
C PRO A 567 17.25 -30.02 0.11
N PRO A 568 17.96 -31.15 0.06
CA PRO A 568 17.77 -32.23 1.03
C PRO A 568 17.98 -31.74 2.47
N THR A 569 16.97 -31.94 3.33
CA THR A 569 16.96 -31.44 4.72
C THR A 569 18.07 -32.04 5.57
N GLU A 570 18.44 -33.29 5.29
CA GLU A 570 19.48 -34.04 6.02
C GLU A 570 20.87 -33.42 5.87
N THR A 571 21.15 -32.80 4.72
CA THR A 571 22.46 -32.20 4.42
C THR A 571 22.49 -30.69 4.60
N HIS A 572 21.39 -29.98 4.33
CA HIS A 572 21.38 -28.52 4.31
C HIS A 572 20.50 -27.88 5.39
N GLY A 573 19.99 -28.68 6.32
CA GLY A 573 19.02 -28.22 7.32
C GLY A 573 17.74 -27.69 6.67
N ASN A 574 17.05 -26.76 7.34
CA ASN A 574 15.81 -26.16 6.81
C ASN A 574 16.11 -24.89 5.99
N ALA A 575 16.81 -25.04 4.87
CA ALA A 575 17.02 -23.95 3.91
C ALA A 575 15.70 -23.54 3.22
N GLY A 576 14.78 -24.49 3.05
CA GLY A 576 13.48 -24.31 2.40
C GLY A 576 13.55 -24.41 0.87
N GLU A 577 12.39 -24.40 0.24
CA GLU A 577 12.20 -24.33 -1.22
C GLU A 577 12.95 -23.12 -1.80
N VAL A 578 13.63 -23.28 -2.93
CA VAL A 578 14.27 -22.22 -3.71
C VAL A 578 13.40 -21.91 -4.92
N ASP A 579 12.88 -20.68 -4.99
CA ASP A 579 11.86 -20.28 -5.95
C ASP A 579 12.36 -20.44 -7.40
N LEU A 580 13.52 -19.85 -7.73
CA LEU A 580 14.19 -20.12 -9.00
C LEU A 580 15.71 -20.25 -8.82
N ILE A 581 16.31 -21.19 -9.56
CA ILE A 581 17.74 -21.25 -9.83
C ILE A 581 17.90 -21.18 -11.34
N CYS A 582 18.66 -20.22 -11.85
CA CYS A 582 18.93 -20.14 -13.28
C CYS A 582 20.42 -20.02 -13.57
N ALA A 583 20.85 -20.57 -14.70
CA ALA A 583 22.24 -20.57 -15.10
C ALA A 583 22.41 -20.19 -16.56
N ARG A 584 23.44 -19.39 -16.84
CA ARG A 584 23.83 -19.01 -18.20
C ARG A 584 25.30 -18.63 -18.21
N ASP A 585 26.02 -19.04 -19.25
CA ASP A 585 27.42 -18.67 -19.48
C ASP A 585 28.36 -18.93 -18.29
N GLY A 586 28.08 -19.99 -17.53
CA GLY A 586 28.85 -20.38 -16.35
C GLY A 586 28.51 -19.60 -15.07
N THR A 587 27.54 -18.69 -15.09
CA THR A 587 27.04 -17.95 -13.92
C THR A 587 25.72 -18.52 -13.45
N VAL A 588 25.51 -18.57 -12.13
CA VAL A 588 24.28 -19.06 -11.50
C VAL A 588 23.61 -17.95 -10.71
N PHE A 589 22.29 -17.82 -10.86
CA PHE A 589 21.44 -16.94 -10.06
C PHE A 589 20.49 -17.76 -9.21
N VAL A 590 20.34 -17.36 -7.96
CA VAL A 590 19.34 -17.88 -7.01
C VAL A 590 18.38 -16.75 -6.71
N ILE A 591 17.11 -16.95 -7.03
CA ILE A 591 16.10 -15.88 -6.98
C ILE A 591 15.06 -16.20 -5.91
N GLU A 592 14.80 -15.21 -5.06
CA GLU A 592 13.70 -15.17 -4.10
C GLU A 592 12.62 -14.22 -4.61
N VAL A 593 11.40 -14.71 -4.86
CA VAL A 593 10.28 -13.90 -5.33
C VAL A 593 9.46 -13.37 -4.15
N LYS A 594 9.04 -12.11 -4.24
CA LYS A 594 8.13 -11.45 -3.29
C LYS A 594 7.02 -10.70 -4.03
N SER A 595 5.77 -10.91 -3.59
CA SER A 595 4.59 -10.26 -4.16
C SER A 595 3.86 -9.48 -3.08
N THR A 596 3.55 -8.21 -3.36
CA THR A 596 2.99 -7.26 -2.40
C THR A 596 2.10 -6.20 -3.09
N PHE A 597 1.63 -5.20 -2.37
CA PHE A 597 0.75 -4.14 -2.87
C PHE A 597 1.54 -2.86 -3.19
N VAL A 598 0.92 -1.91 -3.92
CA VAL A 598 1.52 -0.60 -4.22
C VAL A 598 1.39 0.31 -3.01
N ARG A 599 2.52 0.80 -2.50
CA ARG A 599 2.59 1.61 -1.29
C ARG A 599 2.35 3.09 -1.58
N LYS A 600 1.92 3.80 -0.54
CA LYS A 600 1.63 5.24 -0.61
C LYS A 600 2.48 6.10 0.33
N SER A 601 3.27 5.48 1.21
CA SER A 601 4.01 6.18 2.26
C SER A 601 5.44 5.65 2.42
N GLN A 602 6.36 6.54 2.82
CA GLN A 602 7.71 6.16 3.21
C GLN A 602 7.72 5.18 4.39
N ARG A 603 6.77 5.34 5.32
CA ARG A 603 6.55 4.41 6.43
C ARG A 603 6.29 2.98 5.96
N ASP A 604 5.37 2.78 5.02
CA ASP A 604 5.07 1.45 4.48
C ASP A 604 6.27 0.85 3.73
N ALA A 605 7.02 1.69 3.01
CA ALA A 605 8.23 1.28 2.31
C ALA A 605 9.33 0.86 3.28
N TRP A 606 9.53 1.62 4.35
CA TRP A 606 10.45 1.29 5.43
C TRP A 606 10.06 0.00 6.14
N LEU A 607 8.77 -0.17 6.48
CA LEU A 607 8.23 -1.39 7.09
C LEU A 607 8.48 -2.62 6.21
N HIS A 608 8.27 -2.51 4.90
CA HIS A 608 8.56 -3.59 3.97
C HIS A 608 10.05 -3.94 3.90
N ALA A 609 10.92 -2.94 3.89
CA ALA A 609 12.36 -3.14 3.88
C ALA A 609 12.84 -3.88 5.13
N THR A 610 12.42 -3.43 6.32
CA THR A 610 12.91 -3.93 7.61
C THR A 610 12.23 -5.22 8.07
N THR A 611 11.14 -5.62 7.41
CA THR A 611 10.43 -6.88 7.72
C THR A 611 10.52 -7.89 6.58
N THR A 612 9.98 -7.60 5.41
CA THR A 612 9.86 -8.54 4.29
C THR A 612 11.19 -8.72 3.58
N LEU A 613 11.83 -7.64 3.12
CA LEU A 613 13.08 -7.72 2.35
C LEU A 613 14.24 -8.21 3.22
N ARG A 614 14.32 -7.75 4.46
CA ARG A 614 15.27 -8.28 5.46
C ARG A 614 15.15 -9.81 5.63
N ARG A 615 13.92 -10.33 5.80
CA ARG A 615 13.70 -11.78 5.92
C ARG A 615 14.03 -12.52 4.63
N ALA A 616 13.69 -11.93 3.48
CA ALA A 616 14.02 -12.49 2.17
C ALA A 616 15.54 -12.64 1.99
N GLY A 617 16.33 -11.63 2.35
CA GLY A 617 17.80 -11.70 2.31
C GLY A 617 18.37 -12.82 3.18
N GLN A 618 17.83 -13.00 4.39
CA GLN A 618 18.25 -14.09 5.29
C GLN A 618 17.82 -15.49 4.81
N GLN A 619 16.65 -15.59 4.17
CA GLN A 619 16.21 -16.81 3.52
C GLN A 619 17.16 -17.15 2.37
N LEU A 620 17.43 -16.16 1.53
CA LEU A 620 18.30 -16.30 0.37
C LEU A 620 19.74 -16.67 0.75
N GLN A 621 20.27 -16.16 1.86
CA GLN A 621 21.58 -16.56 2.39
C GLN A 621 21.68 -18.09 2.60
N ARG A 622 20.65 -18.69 3.21
CA ARG A 622 20.60 -20.15 3.44
C ARG A 622 20.39 -20.91 2.13
N LYS A 623 19.54 -20.40 1.24
CA LYS A 623 19.25 -21.00 -0.07
C LYS A 623 20.51 -21.02 -0.95
N VAL A 624 21.23 -19.90 -1.05
CA VAL A 624 22.50 -19.79 -1.80
C VAL A 624 23.56 -20.73 -1.24
N ALA A 625 23.71 -20.83 0.08
CA ALA A 625 24.65 -21.77 0.69
C ALA A 625 24.32 -23.23 0.32
N ALA A 626 23.04 -23.61 0.33
CA ALA A 626 22.59 -24.94 -0.06
C ALA A 626 22.82 -25.22 -1.56
N VAL A 627 22.57 -24.25 -2.44
CA VAL A 627 22.85 -24.36 -3.89
C VAL A 627 24.35 -24.49 -4.14
N LEU A 628 25.18 -23.69 -3.47
CA LEU A 628 26.64 -23.76 -3.58
C LEU A 628 27.16 -25.14 -3.22
N GLU A 629 26.69 -25.68 -2.10
CA GLU A 629 27.11 -27.01 -1.65
C GLU A 629 26.61 -28.12 -2.59
N ALA A 630 25.38 -28.02 -3.10
CA ALA A 630 24.83 -28.96 -4.08
C ALA A 630 25.63 -28.94 -5.40
N LEU A 631 26.03 -27.76 -5.89
CA LEU A 631 26.86 -27.64 -7.08
C LEU A 631 28.28 -28.15 -6.84
N ALA A 632 28.87 -27.89 -5.67
CA ALA A 632 30.21 -28.37 -5.33
C ALA A 632 30.32 -29.91 -5.31
N ARG A 633 29.23 -30.60 -4.94
CA ARG A 633 29.15 -32.07 -4.95
C ARG A 633 28.92 -32.65 -6.36
N GLY A 634 28.60 -31.81 -7.34
CA GLY A 634 28.12 -32.22 -8.64
C GLY A 634 26.78 -32.97 -8.57
N GLY A 635 26.28 -33.41 -9.73
CA GLY A 635 25.08 -34.24 -9.82
C GLY A 635 23.89 -33.55 -10.49
N GLU A 636 22.68 -33.96 -10.10
CA GLU A 636 21.43 -33.67 -10.82
C GLU A 636 21.19 -32.18 -11.03
N LEU A 637 21.40 -31.35 -10.00
CA LEU A 637 21.21 -29.90 -10.11
C LEU A 637 22.12 -29.26 -11.18
N ALA A 638 23.39 -29.64 -11.22
CA ALA A 638 24.33 -29.15 -12.22
C ALA A 638 23.96 -29.62 -13.64
N GLY A 639 23.50 -30.87 -13.76
CA GLY A 639 22.99 -31.43 -15.01
C GLY A 639 21.75 -30.69 -15.52
N CYS A 640 20.78 -30.41 -14.64
CA CYS A 640 19.58 -29.65 -15.00
C CYS A 640 19.89 -28.21 -15.42
N LEU A 641 20.92 -27.60 -14.83
CA LEU A 641 21.38 -26.25 -15.16
C LEU A 641 22.36 -26.21 -16.36
N GLY A 642 22.71 -27.36 -16.94
CA GLY A 642 23.63 -27.45 -18.08
C GLY A 642 25.05 -26.96 -17.75
N LEU A 643 25.51 -27.15 -16.51
CA LEU A 643 26.81 -26.66 -16.04
C LEU A 643 27.89 -27.75 -16.18
N GLU A 644 28.99 -27.40 -16.85
CA GLU A 644 30.21 -28.22 -16.87
C GLU A 644 31.13 -27.82 -15.70
N LEU A 645 31.05 -28.57 -14.61
CA LEU A 645 31.84 -28.30 -13.40
C LEU A 645 33.30 -28.75 -13.59
N THR A 646 34.15 -27.85 -14.09
CA THR A 646 35.59 -28.09 -14.33
C THR A 646 36.45 -27.64 -13.14
N GLY A 647 36.20 -28.22 -11.97
CA GLY A 647 37.05 -28.08 -10.77
C GLY A 647 36.80 -26.88 -9.86
N SER A 648 36.16 -25.80 -10.35
CA SER A 648 35.69 -24.69 -9.52
C SER A 648 34.16 -24.53 -9.60
N VAL A 649 33.52 -24.21 -8.48
CA VAL A 649 32.09 -23.88 -8.44
C VAL A 649 31.87 -22.58 -9.22
N PRO A 650 30.84 -22.50 -10.08
CA PRO A 650 30.52 -21.26 -10.80
C PRO A 650 30.22 -20.09 -9.84
N PRO A 651 30.39 -18.83 -10.27
CA PRO A 651 29.91 -17.69 -9.51
C PRO A 651 28.40 -17.80 -9.29
N ILE A 652 27.97 -17.58 -8.03
CA ILE A 652 26.56 -17.62 -7.63
C ILE A 652 26.14 -16.24 -7.13
N HIS A 653 25.07 -15.70 -7.70
CA HIS A 653 24.45 -14.45 -7.29
C HIS A 653 23.05 -14.70 -6.73
N GLY A 654 22.74 -14.13 -5.57
CA GLY A 654 21.39 -14.14 -5.04
C GLY A 654 20.65 -12.83 -5.34
N TRP A 655 19.43 -12.92 -5.86
CA TRP A 655 18.53 -11.78 -6.08
C TRP A 655 17.22 -11.93 -5.31
N ILE A 656 16.74 -10.81 -4.75
CA ILE A 656 15.37 -10.67 -4.26
C ILE A 656 14.59 -9.95 -5.35
N VAL A 657 13.65 -10.65 -5.99
CA VAL A 657 12.79 -10.08 -7.04
C VAL A 657 11.42 -9.79 -6.44
N ASP A 658 11.08 -8.51 -6.35
CA ASP A 658 9.86 -8.05 -5.68
C ASP A 658 8.93 -7.32 -6.65
N THR A 659 7.61 -7.52 -6.54
CA THR A 659 6.62 -6.71 -7.28
C THR A 659 6.67 -5.21 -6.93
N SER A 660 7.27 -4.85 -5.79
CA SER A 660 7.43 -3.46 -5.38
C SER A 660 8.68 -2.80 -5.98
N ILE A 661 8.63 -1.49 -6.18
CA ILE A 661 9.74 -0.71 -6.77
C ILE A 661 10.63 -0.04 -5.72
N GLU A 662 10.15 0.09 -4.47
CA GLU A 662 10.94 0.79 -3.45
C GLU A 662 12.19 -0.04 -3.10
N ARG A 663 13.30 0.64 -2.78
CA ARG A 663 14.58 -0.02 -2.43
C ARG A 663 15.21 -0.81 -3.59
N ASP A 664 14.85 -0.48 -4.83
CA ASP A 664 15.51 -1.06 -5.99
C ASP A 664 17.00 -0.75 -6.02
N HIS A 665 17.76 -1.80 -6.33
CA HIS A 665 19.23 -1.85 -6.39
C HIS A 665 19.94 -1.75 -5.03
N GLU A 666 19.18 -1.74 -3.93
CA GLU A 666 19.73 -1.92 -2.59
C GLU A 666 20.03 -3.38 -2.28
N ARG A 667 20.79 -3.64 -1.20
CA ARG A 667 21.19 -4.99 -0.79
C ARG A 667 20.62 -5.36 0.57
N PHE A 668 20.09 -6.59 0.67
CA PHE A 668 19.60 -7.18 1.92
C PHE A 668 20.37 -8.46 2.20
N SER A 669 21.08 -8.52 3.33
CA SER A 669 22.03 -9.61 3.64
C SER A 669 23.06 -9.84 2.52
N GLY A 670 23.46 -8.75 1.83
CA GLY A 670 24.39 -8.78 0.71
C GLY A 670 23.76 -9.07 -0.67
N PHE A 671 22.47 -9.46 -0.73
CA PHE A 671 21.79 -9.80 -1.98
C PHE A 671 21.05 -8.63 -2.59
N LEU A 672 21.14 -8.48 -3.91
CA LEU A 672 20.54 -7.38 -4.66
C LEU A 672 19.01 -7.50 -4.69
N LYS A 673 18.29 -6.41 -4.44
CA LYS A 673 16.84 -6.33 -4.65
C LYS A 673 16.53 -5.66 -5.98
N LEU A 674 15.66 -6.29 -6.78
CA LEU A 674 15.19 -5.82 -8.08
C LEU A 674 13.66 -5.82 -8.12
N SER A 675 13.05 -4.87 -8.81
CA SER A 675 11.63 -4.95 -9.10
C SER A 675 11.37 -5.95 -10.22
N LEU A 676 10.32 -6.75 -10.08
CA LEU A 676 9.92 -7.73 -11.07
C LEU A 676 9.60 -7.07 -12.40
N GLU A 677 8.97 -5.89 -12.38
CA GLU A 677 8.66 -5.13 -13.58
C GLU A 677 9.93 -4.71 -14.34
N GLU A 678 10.98 -4.26 -13.65
CA GLU A 678 12.25 -3.92 -14.28
C GLU A 678 12.90 -5.15 -14.92
N LEU A 679 12.90 -6.28 -14.21
CA LEU A 679 13.45 -7.53 -14.72
C LEU A 679 12.67 -8.03 -15.95
N LEU A 680 11.34 -8.01 -15.92
CA LEU A 680 10.52 -8.41 -17.06
C LEU A 680 10.72 -7.52 -18.29
N ILE A 681 10.82 -6.20 -18.09
CA ILE A 681 11.09 -5.24 -19.18
C ILE A 681 12.44 -5.55 -19.84
N ALA A 682 13.48 -5.80 -19.04
CA ALA A 682 14.80 -6.12 -19.56
C ALA A 682 14.86 -7.49 -20.25
N LEU A 683 14.12 -8.49 -19.74
CA LEU A 683 13.97 -9.80 -20.38
C LEU A 683 13.14 -9.76 -21.67
N ARG A 684 12.45 -8.66 -21.97
CA ARG A 684 11.69 -8.47 -23.23
C ARG A 684 12.38 -7.62 -24.27
N ASP A 685 13.42 -6.87 -23.87
CA ASP A 685 14.08 -5.85 -24.72
C ASP A 685 13.17 -4.66 -25.03
N ASP A 686 12.17 -4.43 -24.17
CA ASP A 686 11.27 -3.30 -24.33
C ASP A 686 11.95 -1.95 -24.04
N SER A 687 13.20 -1.96 -23.56
CA SER A 687 13.95 -0.74 -23.23
C SER A 687 14.29 0.13 -24.44
N GLU A 688 14.30 -0.43 -25.65
CA GLU A 688 14.68 0.27 -26.88
C GLU A 688 13.49 0.64 -27.79
N SER A 689 12.25 0.45 -27.33
CA SER A 689 11.07 0.76 -28.16
C SER A 689 11.03 2.24 -28.56
N PRO A 690 10.92 2.59 -29.86
CA PRO A 690 10.94 3.99 -30.32
C PRO A 690 9.76 4.85 -29.83
N ARG A 691 8.74 4.23 -29.21
CA ARG A 691 7.61 4.92 -28.55
C ARG A 691 7.84 5.18 -27.06
N LEU A 692 8.81 4.50 -26.46
CA LEU A 692 9.15 4.52 -25.05
C LEU A 692 10.65 4.71 -24.96
N SER A 693 11.14 5.95 -24.88
CA SER A 693 12.57 6.19 -24.62
C SER A 693 12.90 5.74 -23.19
N TRP A 694 13.05 4.44 -22.99
CA TRP A 694 13.25 3.81 -21.70
C TRP A 694 14.75 3.62 -21.51
N ARG A 695 15.44 4.64 -21.00
CA ARG A 695 16.77 4.41 -20.44
C ARG A 695 16.57 3.82 -19.04
N PRO A 696 16.92 2.54 -18.78
CA PRO A 696 16.86 2.01 -17.44
C PRO A 696 17.71 2.89 -16.53
N ILE A 697 17.12 3.41 -15.46
CA ILE A 697 17.88 4.00 -14.36
C ILE A 697 18.44 2.81 -13.57
N GLY A 698 19.47 2.14 -14.12
CA GLY A 698 20.36 1.26 -13.36
C GLY A 698 20.74 -0.10 -13.97
N LEU A 699 19.93 -0.72 -14.83
CA LEU A 699 20.30 -1.99 -15.49
C LEU A 699 20.00 -1.97 -16.99
N SER A 700 21.02 -1.71 -17.81
CA SER A 700 20.95 -2.02 -19.24
C SER A 700 20.95 -3.54 -19.45
N GLN A 701 20.51 -4.02 -20.61
CA GLN A 701 20.69 -5.41 -21.03
C GLN A 701 22.16 -5.86 -20.86
N ALA A 702 23.10 -4.94 -21.13
CA ALA A 702 24.53 -5.16 -20.89
C ALA A 702 24.88 -5.37 -19.41
N ALA A 703 24.13 -4.81 -18.45
CA ALA A 703 24.37 -5.01 -17.02
C ALA A 703 23.76 -6.32 -16.48
N ILE A 704 22.63 -6.79 -17.04
CA ILE A 704 22.09 -8.14 -16.74
C ILE A 704 22.91 -9.24 -17.42
N LEU A 705 23.59 -8.92 -18.53
CA LEU A 705 24.50 -9.82 -19.24
C LEU A 705 25.98 -9.70 -18.77
N ALA A 706 26.35 -8.65 -18.02
CA ALA A 706 27.72 -8.43 -17.50
C ALA A 706 27.88 -8.70 -16.00
N VAL A 707 26.78 -8.82 -15.25
CA VAL A 707 26.73 -9.50 -13.94
C VAL A 707 26.43 -10.97 -14.22
#